data_AF-A0A921H2T9-F1
#
_entry.id   AF-A0A921H2T9-F1
#
_cell.length_a   1.000
_cell.length_b   1.000
_cell.length_c   1.000
_cell.angle_alpha   90.00
_cell.angle_beta   90.00
_cell.angle_gamma   90.00
#
_symmetry.space_group_name_H-M   'P 1'
#
loop_
_entity.id
_entity.type
_entity.pdbx_description
1 polymer ?
#
loop_
_entity_poly.entity_id
_entity_poly.type
_entity_poly.pdbx_seq_one_letter_code
_entity_poly.pdbx_strand_id
1 'polypeptide(L)'
;MKKNCFYGRGVPFHLKKWLKVMKLCLFFMFVLHLGVSASGYAQQKVSLSMEDVTLEQVLKELKRQTGLRFFYSVEKVRNEQKKVVNIKNDVLEDALRNVLSGTGLTFTIMNDVVVIKDEMQVVLDSIRKEPVMVKGIVKDKAGLPLPGVTIVIKGTQVGCVSDVDGKFSFSVPEINNLVLQFSFVGMITKEVKVLNDKPLNVELEEDMQSMDEVIVTGYFTKSKSSYTGSAVVVKAEELKRISPTNLFKALSAYEPSFQIVENKEVGADPNAVPEILIRGKSSFEGKSNQPLFIMDGYEISIEQVFDTDIERIKQVTILKDASATAIYGSRAANGVVVIETKMPEQGKLSVSYSFNATIEAPDLTDYDLLNASEKLQFEELAGVYKDPEGNVVNQMKLDKLYEQRHKEVERGVNTYWLSQPLQTSFRHTHSLSLGGGNERSRYGVNLNYGANPGVMKGSTRDRFGISFTWTYNIANKFRIGNVLSVNQIKSEKTPYGEFSTYTKINPYERAKDEKGRWIYLLSNGNPNPLVDAHLKSYDKTESTSYTNNFDIEWYIIEGLRLTGRFSYSFGNNDADRFISPKDSRYLQKENNEKGFYSSTSGRTNSMDGNFVLNFYHQWDRHMVTVVGGLNMQSNKNSSTYFSAQGFLNDNLTNLDFASQYEVNTKPSGKVEEDRLIGFFANASYAYDNRYMFDLSYRTDGSSKFGKKDRFAPFWSAGLAWNIHNEHFWGEQGLLTQAKIRSSLGYTGNVEFSPYQSQTMYIYNKDNIYMHGVGADIKALGNDNLKWQRKFSFNLGVDLDFCEGRFSMSAELFREKTKDLLLDMSIPPSLGFATYTENIGEMENQGWELSLRTQILRNAKRDLYWSLSFGTSNSKNKITKISNALGKKNEENNQEETKKPVPLYEEGESTEALKAVPSLGIDPETGKEVFLKKDGTYTTVWDYRDKVVCGSTVPDFRGSV
;
A
#
# COMPACT_ATOMS: atom_id res chain seq x y z
N MET A 1 -49.65 -21.45 22.93
CA MET A 1 -50.55 -20.29 22.88
C MET A 1 -51.18 -20.20 21.50
N LYS A 2 -52.51 -20.07 21.44
CA LYS A 2 -53.34 -19.98 20.22
C LYS A 2 -53.08 -18.68 19.44
N LYS A 3 -53.14 -18.72 18.10
CA LYS A 3 -54.11 -17.96 17.28
C LYS A 3 -54.05 -18.35 15.79
N ASN A 4 -55.25 -18.55 15.24
CA ASN A 4 -55.61 -18.89 13.86
C ASN A 4 -55.59 -17.66 12.93
N CYS A 5 -55.43 -17.85 11.60
CA CYS A 5 -56.51 -17.76 10.59
C CYS A 5 -56.00 -17.73 9.12
N PHE A 6 -56.58 -18.62 8.28
CA PHE A 6 -57.10 -18.52 6.89
C PHE A 6 -56.43 -17.60 5.82
N TYR A 7 -56.21 -17.96 4.54
CA TYR A 7 -57.17 -18.46 3.53
C TYR A 7 -56.43 -19.16 2.33
N GLY A 8 -57.08 -20.12 1.66
CA GLY A 8 -56.56 -20.82 0.48
C GLY A 8 -57.02 -20.30 -0.90
N ARG A 9 -56.48 -20.89 -1.98
CA ARG A 9 -57.19 -21.15 -3.27
C ARG A 9 -56.39 -22.10 -4.16
N GLY A 10 -57.02 -23.22 -4.53
CA GLY A 10 -56.48 -24.21 -5.46
C GLY A 10 -56.47 -23.73 -6.91
N VAL A 11 -55.49 -24.19 -7.68
CA VAL A 11 -55.43 -24.04 -9.14
C VAL A 11 -56.45 -25.01 -9.77
N PRO A 12 -57.35 -24.54 -10.64
CA PRO A 12 -58.43 -25.38 -11.16
C PRO A 12 -57.88 -26.45 -12.10
N PHE A 13 -58.38 -27.67 -11.93
CA PHE A 13 -58.04 -28.89 -12.68
C PHE A 13 -58.23 -28.76 -14.21
N HIS A 14 -58.97 -27.75 -14.66
CA HIS A 14 -59.22 -27.47 -16.08
C HIS A 14 -58.05 -26.81 -16.82
N LEU A 15 -57.15 -26.09 -16.15
CA LEU A 15 -56.04 -25.39 -16.82
C LEU A 15 -54.95 -26.35 -17.34
N LYS A 16 -54.67 -27.43 -16.59
CA LYS A 16 -53.75 -28.49 -17.04
C LYS A 16 -54.31 -29.30 -18.21
N LYS A 17 -55.64 -29.44 -18.29
CA LYS A 17 -56.31 -30.13 -19.40
C LYS A 17 -56.27 -29.27 -20.67
N TRP A 18 -56.52 -27.96 -20.55
CA TRP A 18 -56.38 -27.00 -21.66
C TRP A 18 -54.94 -26.88 -22.17
N LEU A 19 -53.93 -26.85 -21.29
CA LEU A 19 -52.51 -26.83 -21.72
C LEU A 19 -52.07 -28.14 -22.39
N LYS A 20 -52.60 -29.30 -21.98
CA LYS A 20 -52.35 -30.57 -22.66
C LYS A 20 -53.07 -30.66 -24.01
N VAL A 21 -54.31 -30.18 -24.10
CA VAL A 21 -55.07 -30.11 -25.36
C VAL A 21 -54.42 -29.12 -26.32
N MET A 22 -53.93 -27.97 -25.86
CA MET A 22 -53.21 -26.99 -26.69
C MET A 22 -51.89 -27.55 -27.23
N LYS A 23 -51.13 -28.31 -26.42
CA LYS A 23 -49.91 -29.01 -26.87
C LYS A 23 -50.20 -30.16 -27.83
N LEU A 24 -51.31 -30.89 -27.64
CA LEU A 24 -51.76 -31.94 -28.58
C LEU A 24 -52.31 -31.36 -29.88
N CYS A 25 -53.03 -30.24 -29.85
CA CYS A 25 -53.50 -29.55 -31.05
C CYS A 25 -52.35 -28.90 -31.83
N LEU A 26 -51.33 -28.35 -31.16
CA LEU A 26 -50.10 -27.89 -31.82
C LEU A 26 -49.31 -29.06 -32.42
N PHE A 27 -49.24 -30.20 -31.74
CA PHE A 27 -48.60 -31.41 -32.28
C PHE A 27 -49.37 -31.98 -33.48
N PHE A 28 -50.71 -32.06 -33.43
CA PHE A 28 -51.53 -32.50 -34.57
C PHE A 28 -51.57 -31.49 -35.72
N MET A 29 -51.51 -30.18 -35.48
CA MET A 29 -51.35 -29.18 -36.54
C MET A 29 -49.99 -29.27 -37.24
N PHE A 30 -48.93 -29.63 -36.49
CA PHE A 30 -47.59 -29.84 -37.06
C PHE A 30 -47.50 -31.15 -37.86
N VAL A 31 -48.23 -32.19 -37.44
CA VAL A 31 -48.27 -33.49 -38.14
C VAL A 31 -49.19 -33.46 -39.38
N LEU A 32 -50.21 -32.60 -39.42
CA LEU A 32 -51.11 -32.44 -40.57
C LEU A 32 -50.56 -31.55 -41.71
N HIS A 33 -49.41 -30.89 -41.52
CA HIS A 33 -48.72 -30.13 -42.59
C HIS A 33 -47.61 -30.94 -43.30
N LEU A 34 -47.43 -32.22 -42.95
CA LEU A 34 -46.50 -33.12 -43.64
C LEU A 34 -47.24 -33.95 -44.69
N GLY A 35 -47.87 -33.26 -45.65
CA GLY A 35 -48.23 -33.85 -46.94
C GLY A 35 -46.99 -33.91 -47.82
N VAL A 36 -46.16 -34.94 -47.66
CA VAL A 36 -45.05 -35.22 -48.59
C VAL A 36 -45.66 -35.73 -49.90
N SER A 37 -45.84 -34.82 -50.87
CA SER A 37 -45.83 -35.16 -52.28
C SER A 37 -44.36 -35.36 -52.69
N ALA A 38 -43.85 -36.58 -52.56
CA ALA A 38 -42.57 -36.95 -53.15
C ALA A 38 -42.72 -37.15 -54.66
N SER A 39 -42.82 -36.05 -55.41
CA SER A 39 -42.52 -36.07 -56.85
C SER A 39 -40.99 -36.08 -56.98
N GLY A 40 -40.37 -37.26 -56.95
CA GLY A 40 -38.94 -37.39 -57.15
C GLY A 40 -38.58 -36.96 -58.57
N TYR A 41 -37.86 -35.83 -58.73
CA TYR A 41 -37.35 -35.36 -60.03
C TYR A 41 -36.49 -36.41 -60.74
N ALA A 42 -35.86 -37.31 -59.97
CA ALA A 42 -35.10 -38.44 -60.49
C ALA A 42 -35.96 -39.52 -61.17
N GLN A 43 -37.28 -39.57 -60.95
CA GLN A 43 -38.18 -40.61 -61.48
C GLN A 43 -38.97 -40.19 -62.74
N GLN A 44 -38.73 -38.99 -63.29
CA GLN A 44 -39.36 -38.57 -64.54
C GLN A 44 -38.89 -39.45 -65.69
N LYS A 45 -39.82 -39.94 -66.51
CA LYS A 45 -39.51 -40.74 -67.69
C LYS A 45 -39.32 -39.87 -68.91
N VAL A 46 -38.28 -40.14 -69.69
CA VAL A 46 -37.95 -39.42 -70.92
C VAL A 46 -37.88 -40.38 -72.09
N SER A 47 -38.22 -39.89 -73.28
CA SER A 47 -38.10 -40.65 -74.53
C SER A 47 -37.53 -39.76 -75.62
N LEU A 48 -36.40 -40.15 -76.19
CA LEU A 48 -35.72 -39.36 -77.23
C LEU A 48 -35.09 -40.29 -78.26
N SER A 49 -35.22 -39.96 -79.54
CA SER A 49 -34.61 -40.69 -80.65
C SER A 49 -33.99 -39.65 -81.59
N MET A 50 -32.67 -39.54 -81.56
CA MET A 50 -31.91 -38.55 -82.32
C MET A 50 -30.65 -39.19 -82.90
N GLU A 51 -30.28 -38.82 -84.13
CA GLU A 51 -29.09 -39.30 -84.85
C GLU A 51 -28.18 -38.10 -85.21
N ASP A 52 -26.86 -38.32 -85.19
CA ASP A 52 -25.82 -37.31 -85.47
C ASP A 52 -26.01 -35.97 -84.74
N VAL A 53 -26.23 -36.03 -83.43
CA VAL A 53 -26.49 -34.85 -82.58
C VAL A 53 -25.34 -34.54 -81.62
N THR A 54 -25.21 -33.27 -81.27
CA THR A 54 -24.32 -32.82 -80.19
C THR A 54 -24.93 -33.14 -78.83
N LEU A 55 -24.09 -33.38 -77.82
CA LEU A 55 -24.53 -33.57 -76.44
C LEU A 55 -25.37 -32.37 -75.95
N GLU A 56 -25.05 -31.15 -76.37
CA GLU A 56 -25.82 -29.94 -76.07
C GLU A 56 -27.28 -30.03 -76.56
N GLN A 57 -27.51 -30.56 -77.77
CA GLN A 57 -28.86 -30.74 -78.33
C GLN A 57 -29.66 -31.78 -77.54
N VAL A 58 -29.02 -32.88 -77.14
CA VAL A 58 -29.65 -33.92 -76.32
C VAL A 58 -30.06 -33.36 -74.96
N LEU A 59 -29.20 -32.57 -74.31
CA LEU A 59 -29.49 -31.95 -73.02
C LEU A 59 -30.60 -30.87 -73.12
N LYS A 60 -30.67 -30.12 -74.22
CA LYS A 60 -31.76 -29.18 -74.49
C LYS A 60 -33.10 -29.90 -74.66
N GLU A 61 -33.11 -31.07 -75.30
CA GLU A 61 -34.31 -31.88 -75.46
C GLU A 61 -34.75 -32.52 -74.13
N LEU A 62 -33.81 -33.03 -73.33
CA LEU A 62 -34.09 -33.50 -71.97
C LEU A 62 -34.64 -32.38 -71.07
N LYS A 63 -34.07 -31.16 -71.16
CA LYS A 63 -34.61 -29.97 -70.50
C LYS A 63 -36.05 -29.67 -70.93
N ARG A 64 -36.35 -29.79 -72.23
CA ARG A 64 -37.70 -29.55 -72.78
C ARG A 64 -38.73 -30.55 -72.26
N GLN A 65 -38.37 -31.83 -72.13
CA GLN A 65 -39.28 -32.88 -71.67
C GLN A 65 -39.48 -32.89 -70.15
N THR A 66 -38.45 -32.56 -69.37
CA THR A 66 -38.46 -32.66 -67.90
C THR A 66 -38.86 -31.37 -67.18
N GLY A 67 -38.65 -30.22 -67.83
CA GLY A 67 -38.81 -28.90 -67.22
C GLY A 67 -37.67 -28.52 -66.24
N LEU A 68 -36.64 -29.37 -66.11
CA LEU A 68 -35.50 -29.14 -65.20
C LEU A 68 -34.50 -28.13 -65.79
N ARG A 69 -33.77 -27.44 -64.93
CA ARG A 69 -32.69 -26.53 -65.35
C ARG A 69 -31.39 -27.29 -65.46
N PHE A 70 -30.74 -27.23 -66.61
CA PHE A 70 -29.42 -27.86 -66.81
C PHE A 70 -28.33 -26.81 -66.71
N PHE A 71 -27.33 -27.06 -65.85
CA PHE A 71 -26.15 -26.21 -65.67
C PHE A 71 -24.90 -27.00 -66.06
N TYR A 72 -24.14 -26.50 -67.03
CA TYR A 72 -22.96 -27.19 -67.57
C TYR A 72 -22.00 -26.18 -68.22
N SER A 73 -20.71 -26.56 -68.33
CA SER A 73 -19.75 -25.81 -69.12
C SER A 73 -20.00 -26.04 -70.61
N VAL A 74 -20.33 -24.98 -71.35
CA VAL A 74 -20.63 -25.03 -72.79
C VAL A 74 -19.45 -25.59 -73.59
N GLU A 75 -18.21 -25.21 -73.24
CA GLU A 75 -17.00 -25.68 -73.93
C GLU A 75 -16.82 -27.19 -73.84
N LYS A 76 -17.12 -27.79 -72.67
CA LYS A 76 -16.95 -29.24 -72.46
C LYS A 76 -18.07 -30.06 -73.13
N VAL A 77 -19.29 -29.52 -73.17
CA VAL A 77 -20.45 -30.23 -73.73
C VAL A 77 -20.52 -30.12 -75.26
N ARG A 78 -20.05 -29.01 -75.83
CA ARG A 78 -20.18 -28.73 -77.28
C ARG A 78 -19.22 -29.57 -78.15
N ASN A 79 -18.12 -30.05 -77.57
CA ASN A 79 -17.13 -30.87 -78.28
C ASN A 79 -17.50 -32.37 -78.35
N GLU A 80 -18.58 -32.79 -77.67
CA GLU A 80 -19.01 -34.18 -77.62
C GLU A 80 -20.14 -34.45 -78.63
N GLN A 81 -19.87 -35.32 -79.61
CA GLN A 81 -20.85 -35.79 -80.59
C GLN A 81 -21.37 -37.19 -80.25
N LYS A 82 -22.67 -37.40 -80.43
CA LYS A 82 -23.32 -38.70 -80.26
C LYS A 82 -23.93 -39.13 -81.59
N LYS A 83 -23.40 -40.23 -82.15
CA LYS A 83 -23.87 -40.80 -83.43
C LYS A 83 -25.34 -41.22 -83.38
N VAL A 84 -25.76 -41.87 -82.30
CA VAL A 84 -27.16 -42.29 -82.09
C VAL A 84 -27.49 -42.18 -80.61
N VAL A 85 -28.61 -41.54 -80.28
CA VAL A 85 -29.20 -41.53 -78.94
C VAL A 85 -30.63 -42.01 -79.05
N ASN A 86 -30.91 -43.20 -78.50
CA ASN A 86 -32.24 -43.79 -78.48
C ASN A 86 -32.60 -44.21 -77.06
N ILE A 87 -33.52 -43.46 -76.45
CA ILE A 87 -33.99 -43.63 -75.08
C ILE A 87 -35.50 -43.79 -75.17
N LYS A 88 -36.04 -44.89 -74.64
CA LYS A 88 -37.47 -45.18 -74.71
C LYS A 88 -38.02 -45.42 -73.33
N ASN A 89 -38.79 -44.43 -72.85
CA ASN A 89 -39.49 -44.46 -71.57
C ASN A 89 -38.57 -44.77 -70.37
N ASP A 90 -37.36 -44.20 -70.43
CA ASP A 90 -36.30 -44.47 -69.46
C ASP A 90 -36.33 -43.41 -68.36
N VAL A 91 -35.87 -43.78 -67.16
CA VAL A 91 -35.81 -42.84 -66.04
C VAL A 91 -34.74 -41.79 -66.34
N LEU A 92 -35.00 -40.51 -66.05
CA LEU A 92 -34.11 -39.40 -66.40
C LEU A 92 -32.67 -39.63 -65.93
N GLU A 93 -32.49 -40.21 -64.74
CA GLU A 93 -31.18 -40.54 -64.19
C GLU A 93 -30.44 -41.56 -65.08
N ASP A 94 -31.12 -42.62 -65.49
CA ASP A 94 -30.57 -43.65 -66.38
C ASP A 94 -30.33 -43.11 -67.80
N ALA A 95 -31.24 -42.28 -68.29
CA ALA A 95 -31.10 -41.57 -69.55
C ALA A 95 -29.85 -40.67 -69.55
N LEU A 96 -29.59 -39.93 -68.47
CA LEU A 96 -28.40 -39.09 -68.33
C LEU A 96 -27.13 -39.91 -68.19
N ARG A 97 -27.15 -41.04 -67.45
CA ARG A 97 -26.01 -41.98 -67.39
C ARG A 97 -25.66 -42.53 -68.78
N ASN A 98 -26.67 -42.93 -69.55
CA ASN A 98 -26.49 -43.46 -70.90
C ASN A 98 -25.95 -42.39 -71.86
N VAL A 99 -26.49 -41.18 -71.79
CA VAL A 99 -26.08 -40.06 -72.66
C VAL A 99 -24.66 -39.58 -72.35
N LEU A 100 -24.29 -39.51 -71.07
CA LEU A 100 -22.97 -39.03 -70.62
C LEU A 100 -21.89 -40.14 -70.60
N SER A 101 -22.29 -41.39 -70.76
CA SER A 101 -21.34 -42.51 -70.85
C SER A 101 -20.31 -42.28 -71.97
N GLY A 102 -19.03 -42.43 -71.62
CA GLY A 102 -17.90 -42.28 -72.54
C GLY A 102 -17.46 -40.85 -72.83
N THR A 103 -18.07 -39.82 -72.21
CA THR A 103 -17.69 -38.40 -72.45
C THR A 103 -16.82 -37.79 -71.34
N GLY A 104 -16.45 -38.57 -70.29
CA GLY A 104 -15.72 -38.06 -69.12
C GLY A 104 -16.50 -37.06 -68.25
N LEU A 105 -17.81 -36.95 -68.46
CA LEU A 105 -18.71 -36.07 -67.74
C LEU A 105 -19.66 -36.90 -66.88
N THR A 106 -19.99 -36.39 -65.70
CA THR A 106 -20.99 -36.95 -64.79
C THR A 106 -22.00 -35.87 -64.41
N PHE A 107 -23.07 -36.26 -63.72
CA PHE A 107 -24.13 -35.33 -63.33
C PHE A 107 -24.51 -35.48 -61.86
N THR A 108 -25.11 -34.43 -61.31
CA THR A 108 -25.77 -34.44 -60.01
C THR A 108 -27.08 -33.70 -60.13
N ILE A 109 -28.17 -34.31 -59.64
CA ILE A 109 -29.49 -33.69 -59.60
C ILE A 109 -29.67 -33.09 -58.22
N MET A 110 -29.83 -31.76 -58.16
CA MET A 110 -30.12 -31.01 -56.94
C MET A 110 -31.47 -30.31 -57.12
N ASN A 111 -32.53 -30.86 -56.52
CA ASN A 111 -33.90 -30.36 -56.67
C ASN A 111 -34.32 -30.25 -58.16
N ASP A 112 -34.61 -29.06 -58.67
CA ASP A 112 -35.01 -28.78 -60.05
C ASP A 112 -33.82 -28.50 -61.00
N VAL A 113 -32.58 -28.66 -60.53
CA VAL A 113 -31.35 -28.36 -61.29
C VAL A 113 -30.50 -29.62 -61.51
N VAL A 114 -30.18 -29.91 -62.77
CA VAL A 114 -29.21 -30.94 -63.18
C VAL A 114 -27.87 -30.27 -63.49
N VAL A 115 -26.85 -30.55 -62.69
CA VAL A 115 -25.50 -30.01 -62.87
C VAL A 115 -24.62 -31.07 -63.53
N ILE A 116 -24.07 -30.78 -64.72
CA ILE A 116 -23.11 -31.66 -65.40
C ILE A 116 -21.71 -31.14 -65.13
N LYS A 117 -20.86 -32.00 -64.61
CA LYS A 117 -19.51 -31.71 -64.15
C LYS A 117 -18.54 -32.78 -64.62
N ASP A 118 -17.27 -32.45 -64.60
CA ASP A 118 -16.20 -33.36 -65.00
C ASP A 118 -16.04 -34.48 -63.96
N GLU A 119 -15.98 -35.73 -64.40
CA GLU A 119 -15.84 -36.89 -63.52
C GLU A 119 -14.55 -36.81 -62.69
N MET A 120 -13.46 -36.27 -63.28
CA MET A 120 -12.19 -36.05 -62.60
C MET A 120 -12.28 -34.92 -61.56
N GLN A 121 -13.17 -33.95 -61.77
CA GLN A 121 -13.42 -32.84 -60.84
C GLN A 121 -14.28 -33.29 -59.66
N VAL A 122 -15.14 -34.31 -59.81
CA VAL A 122 -15.80 -34.99 -58.68
C VAL A 122 -14.81 -35.78 -57.84
N VAL A 123 -13.84 -36.44 -58.48
CA VAL A 123 -12.75 -37.10 -57.78
C VAL A 123 -11.87 -36.07 -57.05
N LEU A 124 -11.53 -34.94 -57.69
CA LEU A 124 -10.77 -33.85 -57.05
C LEU A 124 -11.54 -33.14 -55.93
N ASP A 125 -12.86 -32.96 -56.06
CA ASP A 125 -13.72 -32.43 -55.00
C ASP A 125 -13.92 -33.43 -53.86
N SER A 126 -13.87 -34.75 -54.14
CA SER A 126 -13.81 -35.80 -53.09
C SER A 126 -12.43 -35.92 -52.43
N ILE A 127 -11.41 -35.25 -52.96
CA ILE A 127 -10.06 -35.13 -52.38
C ILE A 127 -9.95 -33.84 -51.51
N ARG A 128 -10.96 -32.96 -51.49
CA ARG A 128 -11.13 -31.99 -50.39
C ARG A 128 -11.61 -32.72 -49.15
N LYS A 129 -10.63 -33.19 -48.37
CA LYS A 129 -10.77 -33.82 -47.06
C LYS A 129 -11.76 -33.05 -46.18
N GLU A 130 -12.76 -33.76 -45.67
CA GLU A 130 -13.74 -33.24 -44.72
C GLU A 130 -13.01 -32.63 -43.50
N PRO A 131 -13.49 -31.50 -42.95
CA PRO A 131 -12.86 -30.93 -41.78
C PRO A 131 -13.02 -31.88 -40.58
N VAL A 132 -11.91 -32.16 -39.90
CA VAL A 132 -11.87 -33.08 -38.76
C VAL A 132 -12.40 -32.35 -37.53
N MET A 133 -13.43 -32.93 -36.91
CA MET A 133 -14.02 -32.37 -35.70
C MET A 133 -13.19 -32.78 -34.49
N VAL A 134 -12.35 -31.88 -33.98
CA VAL A 134 -11.54 -32.14 -32.79
C VAL A 134 -12.39 -31.88 -31.55
N LYS A 135 -12.47 -32.87 -30.65
CA LYS A 135 -13.19 -32.80 -29.38
C LYS A 135 -12.29 -33.13 -28.21
N GLY A 136 -12.55 -32.55 -27.06
CA GLY A 136 -11.84 -32.90 -25.83
C GLY A 136 -12.39 -32.26 -24.58
N ILE A 137 -11.72 -32.52 -23.47
CA ILE A 137 -11.96 -31.90 -22.17
C ILE A 137 -10.64 -31.36 -21.61
N VAL A 138 -10.70 -30.18 -20.99
CA VAL A 138 -9.58 -29.55 -20.30
C VAL A 138 -9.84 -29.56 -18.80
N LYS A 139 -8.84 -29.97 -18.02
CA LYS A 139 -8.91 -30.09 -16.56
C LYS A 139 -7.67 -29.51 -15.89
N ASP A 140 -7.79 -29.17 -14.62
CA ASP A 140 -6.64 -28.88 -13.77
C ASP A 140 -6.00 -30.16 -13.19
N LYS A 141 -4.90 -30.00 -12.47
CA LYS A 141 -4.17 -31.09 -11.77
C LYS A 141 -4.98 -31.78 -10.66
N ALA A 142 -6.02 -31.11 -10.14
CA ALA A 142 -6.96 -31.68 -9.18
C ALA A 142 -8.10 -32.47 -9.87
N GLY A 143 -8.14 -32.49 -11.21
CA GLY A 143 -9.13 -33.18 -12.01
C GLY A 143 -10.44 -32.41 -12.20
N LEU A 144 -10.50 -31.13 -11.79
CA LEU A 144 -11.66 -30.26 -11.98
C LEU A 144 -11.68 -29.72 -13.42
N PRO A 145 -12.86 -29.63 -14.06
CA PRO A 145 -12.98 -29.09 -15.42
C PRO A 145 -12.66 -27.59 -15.46
N LEU A 146 -11.92 -27.16 -16.48
CA LEU A 146 -11.52 -25.76 -16.66
C LEU A 146 -12.36 -25.08 -17.75
N PRO A 147 -13.31 -24.21 -17.38
CA PRO A 147 -14.08 -23.41 -18.35
C PRO A 147 -13.30 -22.18 -18.82
N GLY A 148 -13.49 -21.77 -20.08
CA GLY A 148 -12.86 -20.56 -20.62
C GLY A 148 -11.43 -20.73 -21.14
N VAL A 149 -10.93 -21.95 -21.26
CA VAL A 149 -9.61 -22.25 -21.85
C VAL A 149 -9.66 -21.94 -23.34
N THR A 150 -8.73 -21.12 -23.83
CA THR A 150 -8.59 -20.80 -25.25
C THR A 150 -7.76 -21.88 -25.94
N ILE A 151 -8.33 -22.55 -26.94
CA ILE A 151 -7.71 -23.60 -27.74
C ILE A 151 -7.53 -23.10 -29.18
N VAL A 152 -6.30 -22.96 -29.65
CA VAL A 152 -6.00 -22.49 -31.02
C VAL A 152 -5.09 -23.46 -31.74
N ILE A 153 -5.20 -23.54 -33.07
CA ILE A 153 -4.18 -24.24 -33.87
C ILE A 153 -2.92 -23.38 -33.88
N LYS A 154 -1.80 -23.97 -33.48
CA LYS A 154 -0.52 -23.27 -33.35
C LYS A 154 -0.16 -22.54 -34.65
N GLY A 155 0.11 -21.23 -34.55
CA GLY A 155 0.46 -20.37 -35.69
C GLY A 155 -0.73 -19.83 -36.48
N THR A 156 -1.98 -20.04 -36.03
CA THR A 156 -3.19 -19.52 -36.68
C THR A 156 -4.11 -18.83 -35.67
N GLN A 157 -5.16 -18.16 -36.17
CA GLN A 157 -6.25 -17.60 -35.34
C GLN A 157 -7.48 -18.53 -35.26
N VAL A 158 -7.39 -19.75 -35.83
CA VAL A 158 -8.52 -20.69 -35.84
C VAL A 158 -8.51 -21.48 -34.52
N GLY A 159 -9.59 -21.38 -33.75
CA GLY A 159 -9.69 -21.96 -32.42
C GLY A 159 -11.10 -21.92 -31.83
N CYS A 160 -11.23 -22.37 -30.59
CA CYS A 160 -12.45 -22.28 -29.78
C CYS A 160 -12.13 -22.10 -28.29
N VAL A 161 -13.17 -22.04 -27.47
CA VAL A 161 -13.07 -21.90 -26.01
C VAL A 161 -13.77 -23.07 -25.33
N SER A 162 -13.24 -23.57 -24.20
CA SER A 162 -13.89 -24.62 -23.41
C SER A 162 -15.15 -24.12 -22.69
N ASP A 163 -16.17 -24.98 -22.61
CA ASP A 163 -17.44 -24.70 -21.95
C ASP A 163 -17.38 -24.85 -20.41
N VAL A 164 -18.52 -24.69 -19.74
CA VAL A 164 -18.66 -24.79 -18.26
C VAL A 164 -18.24 -26.15 -17.68
N ASP A 165 -18.26 -27.22 -18.48
CA ASP A 165 -17.82 -28.57 -18.11
C ASP A 165 -16.36 -28.83 -18.56
N GLY A 166 -15.65 -27.79 -19.03
CA GLY A 166 -14.31 -27.87 -19.59
C GLY A 166 -14.23 -28.56 -20.94
N LYS A 167 -15.36 -28.82 -21.63
CA LYS A 167 -15.38 -29.52 -22.92
C LYS A 167 -15.19 -28.52 -24.06
N PHE A 168 -14.54 -28.97 -25.13
CA PHE A 168 -14.39 -28.19 -26.35
C PHE A 168 -14.62 -29.04 -27.59
N SER A 169 -15.12 -28.42 -28.66
CA SER A 169 -15.34 -29.04 -29.96
C SER A 169 -15.26 -27.98 -31.04
N PHE A 170 -14.38 -28.15 -32.04
CA PHE A 170 -14.33 -27.27 -33.20
C PHE A 170 -13.82 -27.98 -34.45
N SER A 171 -14.18 -27.44 -35.61
CA SER A 171 -13.87 -28.02 -36.90
C SER A 171 -12.51 -27.53 -37.38
N VAL A 172 -11.60 -28.45 -37.68
CA VAL A 172 -10.22 -28.15 -38.02
C VAL A 172 -9.91 -28.64 -39.44
N PRO A 173 -9.26 -27.84 -40.31
CA PRO A 173 -8.77 -28.34 -41.59
C PRO A 173 -7.79 -29.49 -41.38
N GLU A 174 -7.82 -30.53 -42.21
CA GLU A 174 -6.90 -31.66 -42.04
C GLU A 174 -5.46 -31.22 -42.39
N ILE A 175 -4.68 -30.88 -41.36
CA ILE A 175 -3.27 -30.49 -41.43
C ILE A 175 -2.43 -31.66 -40.90
N ASN A 176 -1.44 -32.12 -41.67
CA ASN A 176 -0.45 -33.10 -41.18
C ASN A 176 0.32 -32.50 -39.99
N ASN A 177 0.40 -33.23 -38.86
CA ASN A 177 0.98 -32.75 -37.58
C ASN A 177 0.25 -31.57 -36.93
N LEU A 178 -1.09 -31.61 -36.86
CA LEU A 178 -1.88 -30.62 -36.14
C LEU A 178 -1.45 -30.50 -34.66
N VAL A 179 -1.01 -29.31 -34.26
CA VAL A 179 -0.68 -28.97 -32.87
C VAL A 179 -1.68 -27.94 -32.37
N LEU A 180 -2.34 -28.27 -31.27
CA LEU A 180 -3.22 -27.35 -30.56
C LEU A 180 -2.47 -26.72 -29.39
N GLN A 181 -2.59 -25.41 -29.25
CA GLN A 181 -2.09 -24.64 -28.13
C GLN A 181 -3.27 -24.32 -27.20
N PHE A 182 -3.13 -24.72 -25.94
CA PHE A 182 -4.10 -24.49 -24.88
C PHE A 182 -3.56 -23.40 -23.96
N SER A 183 -4.30 -22.31 -23.81
CA SER A 183 -3.92 -21.18 -22.98
C SER A 183 -5.08 -20.79 -22.06
N PHE A 184 -4.76 -20.54 -20.79
CA PHE A 184 -5.71 -20.10 -19.78
C PHE A 184 -4.97 -19.23 -18.78
N VAL A 185 -5.61 -18.17 -18.31
CA VAL A 185 -5.00 -17.21 -17.37
C VAL A 185 -4.62 -17.93 -16.08
N GLY A 186 -3.34 -17.84 -15.67
CA GLY A 186 -2.80 -18.52 -14.48
C GLY A 186 -2.35 -19.97 -14.69
N MET A 187 -2.36 -20.48 -15.93
CA MET A 187 -1.92 -21.84 -16.28
C MET A 187 -0.78 -21.80 -17.30
N ILE A 188 0.11 -22.79 -17.23
CA ILE A 188 1.19 -22.96 -18.22
C ILE A 188 0.57 -23.30 -19.57
N THR A 189 0.93 -22.54 -20.60
CA THR A 189 0.49 -22.82 -21.98
C THR A 189 0.99 -24.19 -22.42
N LYS A 190 0.07 -25.07 -22.81
CA LYS A 190 0.38 -26.46 -23.17
C LYS A 190 0.12 -26.71 -24.64
N GLU A 191 1.12 -27.27 -25.32
CA GLU A 191 0.98 -27.70 -26.71
C GLU A 191 0.71 -29.20 -26.78
N VAL A 192 -0.36 -29.58 -27.48
CA VAL A 192 -0.76 -30.99 -27.63
C VAL A 192 -0.86 -31.31 -29.11
N LYS A 193 -0.09 -32.31 -29.55
CA LYS A 193 -0.23 -32.90 -30.89
C LYS A 193 -1.50 -33.74 -30.94
N VAL A 194 -2.33 -33.51 -31.96
CA VAL A 194 -3.54 -34.32 -32.17
C VAL A 194 -3.12 -35.62 -32.86
N LEU A 195 -3.20 -36.73 -32.13
CA LEU A 195 -2.84 -38.07 -32.60
C LEU A 195 -4.12 -38.94 -32.61
N ASN A 196 -4.75 -39.06 -33.78
CA ASN A 196 -5.97 -39.84 -34.07
C ASN A 196 -7.30 -39.21 -33.56
N ASP A 197 -8.44 -39.66 -34.12
CA ASP A 197 -9.83 -39.23 -33.86
C ASP A 197 -10.35 -39.51 -32.43
N LYS A 198 -9.48 -39.58 -31.42
CA LYS A 198 -9.88 -39.78 -30.02
C LYS A 198 -10.11 -38.43 -29.33
N PRO A 199 -11.08 -38.35 -28.41
CA PRO A 199 -11.28 -37.14 -27.63
C PRO A 199 -10.04 -36.84 -26.77
N LEU A 200 -9.53 -35.61 -26.88
CA LEU A 200 -8.36 -35.14 -26.15
C LEU A 200 -8.71 -34.95 -24.67
N ASN A 201 -7.85 -35.41 -23.77
CA ASN A 201 -7.93 -35.08 -22.35
C ASN A 201 -6.66 -34.29 -22.00
N VAL A 202 -6.82 -33.00 -21.75
CA VAL A 202 -5.71 -32.07 -21.56
C VAL A 202 -5.71 -31.56 -20.13
N GLU A 203 -4.67 -31.92 -19.39
CA GLU A 203 -4.42 -31.40 -18.05
C GLU A 203 -3.52 -30.17 -18.17
N LEU A 204 -4.00 -29.02 -17.70
CA LEU A 204 -3.20 -27.80 -17.57
C LEU A 204 -2.61 -27.72 -16.16
N GLU A 205 -1.33 -27.38 -16.10
CA GLU A 205 -0.63 -27.14 -14.85
C GLU A 205 -0.70 -25.66 -14.49
N GLU A 206 -0.91 -25.36 -13.21
CA GLU A 206 -0.83 -23.99 -12.70
C GLU A 206 0.56 -23.43 -12.95
N ASP A 207 0.61 -22.21 -13.48
CA ASP A 207 1.88 -21.51 -13.61
C ASP A 207 2.27 -20.90 -12.26
N MET A 208 3.01 -21.68 -11.47
CA MET A 208 3.55 -21.23 -10.17
C MET A 208 4.54 -20.06 -10.29
N GLN A 209 5.02 -19.72 -11.50
CA GLN A 209 5.97 -18.63 -11.72
C GLN A 209 5.34 -17.34 -12.24
N SER A 210 4.14 -17.39 -12.85
CA SER A 210 3.48 -16.21 -13.44
C SER A 210 2.14 -15.85 -12.79
N MET A 211 2.08 -15.77 -11.45
CA MET A 211 1.17 -14.78 -10.88
C MET A 211 1.74 -13.41 -11.22
N ASP A 212 1.22 -12.78 -12.28
CA ASP A 212 1.45 -11.38 -12.58
C ASP A 212 1.32 -10.59 -11.27
N GLU A 213 2.39 -9.91 -10.86
CA GLU A 213 2.34 -9.09 -9.66
C GLU A 213 1.22 -8.06 -9.83
N VAL A 214 0.28 -8.06 -8.90
CA VAL A 214 -0.86 -7.15 -8.90
C VAL A 214 -0.53 -5.99 -7.99
N ILE A 215 -0.62 -4.78 -8.53
CA ILE A 215 -0.53 -3.54 -7.79
C ILE A 215 -1.92 -3.21 -7.25
N VAL A 216 -2.01 -3.16 -5.92
CA VAL A 216 -3.24 -2.83 -5.20
C VAL A 216 -3.14 -1.35 -4.81
N THR A 217 -3.98 -0.53 -5.43
CA THR A 217 -4.03 0.91 -5.14
C THR A 217 -5.01 1.24 -4.00
N GLY A 218 -5.49 0.23 -3.27
CA GLY A 218 -6.52 0.29 -2.22
C GLY A 218 -7.96 0.35 -2.74
N TYR A 219 -8.24 1.07 -3.84
CA TYR A 219 -9.58 1.12 -4.45
C TYR A 219 -9.77 0.11 -5.59
N PHE A 220 -8.71 -0.18 -6.33
CA PHE A 220 -8.73 -1.15 -7.42
C PHE A 220 -7.39 -1.87 -7.54
N THR A 221 -7.37 -2.91 -8.36
CA THR A 221 -6.19 -3.73 -8.62
C THR A 221 -5.82 -3.64 -10.10
N LYS A 222 -4.52 -3.60 -10.40
CA LYS A 222 -3.98 -3.61 -11.77
C LYS A 222 -2.79 -4.55 -11.88
N SER A 223 -2.58 -5.13 -13.05
CA SER A 223 -1.33 -5.83 -13.34
C SER A 223 -0.16 -4.84 -13.36
N LYS A 224 1.01 -5.28 -12.87
CA LYS A 224 2.26 -4.50 -12.90
C LYS A 224 2.62 -4.06 -14.31
N SER A 225 2.38 -4.91 -15.30
CA SER A 225 2.60 -4.61 -16.73
C SER A 225 1.80 -3.39 -17.17
N SER A 226 0.51 -3.31 -16.86
CA SER A 226 -0.39 -2.22 -17.29
C SER A 226 -0.37 -0.97 -16.41
N TYR A 227 0.46 -0.92 -15.36
CA TYR A 227 0.53 0.20 -14.44
C TYR A 227 1.43 1.33 -14.93
N THR A 228 0.96 2.57 -14.90
CA THR A 228 1.70 3.75 -15.41
C THR A 228 2.50 4.49 -14.33
N GLY A 229 2.13 4.32 -13.06
CA GLY A 229 2.76 5.02 -11.94
C GLY A 229 3.95 4.29 -11.32
N SER A 230 4.47 4.88 -10.23
CA SER A 230 5.51 4.33 -9.38
C SER A 230 4.93 3.67 -8.15
N ALA A 231 5.04 2.35 -8.13
CA ALA A 231 4.61 1.50 -7.05
C ALA A 231 5.62 0.38 -6.80
N VAL A 232 5.87 0.08 -5.53
CA VAL A 232 6.72 -1.03 -5.10
C VAL A 232 5.86 -1.98 -4.30
N VAL A 233 5.81 -3.24 -4.70
CA VAL A 233 5.07 -4.30 -4.01
C VAL A 233 6.08 -5.17 -3.26
N VAL A 234 5.85 -5.35 -1.96
CA VAL A 234 6.67 -6.18 -1.08
C VAL A 234 5.79 -7.27 -0.48
N LYS A 235 6.15 -8.54 -0.70
CA LYS A 235 5.38 -9.68 -0.20
C LYS A 235 5.71 -9.97 1.27
N ALA A 236 4.79 -10.60 1.99
CA ALA A 236 4.97 -10.94 3.40
C ALA A 236 6.25 -11.75 3.67
N GLU A 237 6.60 -12.69 2.78
CA GLU A 237 7.78 -13.54 2.92
C GLU A 237 9.08 -12.73 2.85
N GLU A 238 9.11 -11.68 2.03
CA GLU A 238 10.27 -10.79 1.90
C GLU A 238 10.41 -9.89 3.13
N LEU A 239 9.29 -9.35 3.65
CA LEU A 239 9.29 -8.54 4.86
C LEU A 239 9.83 -9.31 6.07
N LYS A 240 9.37 -10.55 6.26
CA LYS A 240 9.75 -11.41 7.38
C LYS A 240 11.22 -11.83 7.36
N ARG A 241 11.81 -11.99 6.17
CA ARG A 241 13.24 -12.32 6.03
C ARG A 241 14.14 -11.20 6.53
N ILE A 242 13.69 -9.95 6.41
CA ILE A 242 14.44 -8.78 6.88
C ILE A 242 14.17 -8.52 8.37
N SER A 243 12.90 -8.40 8.74
CA SER A 243 12.49 -8.07 10.11
C SER A 243 11.13 -8.70 10.40
N PRO A 244 11.08 -9.79 11.20
CA PRO A 244 9.84 -10.51 11.49
C PRO A 244 8.91 -9.76 12.46
N THR A 245 9.40 -8.73 13.15
CA THR A 245 8.66 -8.05 14.24
C THR A 245 8.46 -6.54 14.03
N ASN A 246 9.11 -5.92 13.03
CA ASN A 246 8.98 -4.50 12.75
C ASN A 246 8.82 -4.24 11.23
N LEU A 247 7.63 -3.78 10.84
CA LEU A 247 7.25 -3.58 9.44
C LEU A 247 8.03 -2.43 8.80
N PHE A 248 8.19 -1.31 9.50
CA PHE A 248 8.91 -0.16 8.95
C PHE A 248 10.39 -0.47 8.69
N LYS A 249 11.05 -1.20 9.60
CA LYS A 249 12.42 -1.66 9.39
C LYS A 249 12.52 -2.54 8.14
N ALA A 250 11.59 -3.48 7.97
CA ALA A 250 11.53 -4.34 6.79
C ALA A 250 11.35 -3.52 5.49
N LEU A 251 10.41 -2.58 5.48
CA LEU A 251 10.14 -1.72 4.32
C LEU A 251 11.31 -0.80 4.00
N SER A 252 11.95 -0.19 5.01
CA SER A 252 13.09 0.72 4.80
C SER A 252 14.31 0.04 4.21
N ALA A 253 14.51 -1.24 4.51
CA ALA A 253 15.57 -2.04 3.92
C ALA A 253 15.20 -2.52 2.51
N TYR A 254 13.92 -2.71 2.21
CA TYR A 254 13.48 -3.14 0.87
C TYR A 254 13.40 -1.96 -0.11
N GLU A 255 12.93 -0.81 0.34
CA GLU A 255 12.73 0.40 -0.46
C GLU A 255 13.56 1.56 0.12
N PRO A 256 14.73 1.88 -0.45
CA PRO A 256 15.62 2.94 0.07
C PRO A 256 15.01 4.34 0.08
N SER A 257 13.97 4.60 -0.73
CA SER A 257 13.24 5.88 -0.69
C SER A 257 12.32 5.97 0.53
N PHE A 258 12.02 4.85 1.21
CA PHE A 258 11.22 4.75 2.43
C PHE A 258 12.14 4.90 3.64
N GLN A 259 12.09 6.06 4.28
CA GLN A 259 13.05 6.45 5.31
C GLN A 259 12.38 6.49 6.68
N ILE A 260 13.01 5.82 7.65
CA ILE A 260 12.72 6.02 9.06
C ILE A 260 13.59 7.18 9.53
N VAL A 261 12.96 8.25 10.03
CA VAL A 261 13.71 9.38 10.62
C VAL A 261 14.30 8.91 11.94
N GLU A 262 15.63 8.90 12.00
CA GLU A 262 16.34 8.53 13.21
C GLU A 262 16.20 9.63 14.27
N ASN A 263 15.57 9.29 15.40
CA ASN A 263 15.50 10.17 16.55
C ASN A 263 16.38 9.62 17.67
N LYS A 264 17.59 10.17 17.78
CA LYS A 264 18.59 9.76 18.78
C LYS A 264 18.22 10.18 20.21
N GLU A 265 17.31 11.13 20.39
CA GLU A 265 16.91 11.61 21.72
C GLU A 265 16.02 10.60 22.45
N VAL A 266 15.12 9.94 21.70
CA VAL A 266 14.25 8.88 22.25
C VAL A 266 14.95 7.52 22.32
N GLY A 267 16.10 7.36 21.65
CA GLY A 267 16.91 6.15 21.68
C GLY A 267 16.12 4.87 21.36
N ALA A 268 16.37 3.81 22.12
CA ALA A 268 15.67 2.52 21.99
C ALA A 268 14.37 2.45 22.82
N ASP A 269 13.67 3.57 23.01
CA ASP A 269 12.38 3.57 23.70
C ASP A 269 11.32 2.82 22.86
N PRO A 270 10.76 1.69 23.35
CA PRO A 270 9.73 0.95 22.62
C PRO A 270 8.44 1.76 22.43
N ASN A 271 8.27 2.86 23.16
CA ASN A 271 7.09 3.73 23.07
C ASN A 271 7.20 4.79 21.98
N ALA A 272 8.39 5.01 21.43
CA ALA A 272 8.62 6.00 20.38
C ALA A 272 8.17 5.47 19.03
N VAL A 273 7.16 6.13 18.45
CA VAL A 273 6.67 5.83 17.10
C VAL A 273 7.54 6.61 16.11
N PRO A 274 8.16 5.94 15.13
CA PRO A 274 9.05 6.62 14.20
C PRO A 274 8.30 7.54 13.24
N GLU A 275 8.95 8.62 12.81
CA GLU A 275 8.51 9.38 11.64
C GLU A 275 8.99 8.69 10.36
N ILE A 276 8.11 8.63 9.36
CA ILE A 276 8.36 7.96 8.09
C ILE A 276 8.30 9.01 6.97
N LEU A 277 9.29 8.97 6.07
CA LEU A 277 9.37 9.83 4.89
C LEU A 277 9.46 8.98 3.62
N ILE A 278 8.81 9.43 2.55
CA ILE A 278 9.01 8.91 1.20
C ILE A 278 9.58 10.03 0.35
N ARG A 279 10.75 9.81 -0.27
CA ARG A 279 11.46 10.83 -1.09
C ARG A 279 11.85 12.11 -0.34
N GLY A 280 12.00 12.04 0.99
CA GLY A 280 12.45 13.14 1.84
C GLY A 280 11.31 14.07 2.31
N LYS A 281 11.65 15.17 2.99
CA LYS A 281 10.68 16.11 3.57
C LYS A 281 10.02 16.99 2.50
N SER A 282 8.72 17.20 2.58
CA SER A 282 7.92 18.00 1.64
C SER A 282 7.31 19.27 2.27
N SER A 283 7.48 19.43 3.59
CA SER A 283 7.01 20.52 4.45
C SER A 283 8.03 20.78 5.59
N PHE A 284 7.95 21.96 6.22
CA PHE A 284 8.78 22.31 7.38
C PHE A 284 8.29 21.66 8.68
N GLU A 285 7.03 21.22 8.72
CA GLU A 285 6.44 20.54 9.89
C GLU A 285 6.49 19.01 9.74
N GLY A 286 6.95 18.30 10.79
CA GLY A 286 7.19 16.85 10.75
C GLY A 286 5.95 15.99 10.49
N LYS A 287 4.79 16.32 11.08
CA LYS A 287 3.55 15.54 10.83
C LYS A 287 3.12 15.64 9.37
N SER A 288 3.26 16.84 8.80
CA SER A 288 2.95 17.15 7.41
C SER A 288 3.85 16.41 6.41
N ASN A 289 4.88 15.67 6.84
CA ASN A 289 5.74 14.88 5.97
C ASN A 289 5.40 13.37 5.96
N GLN A 290 4.48 12.90 6.79
CA GLN A 290 4.15 11.48 6.89
C GLN A 290 3.30 10.99 5.69
N PRO A 291 3.52 9.77 5.18
CA PRO A 291 2.67 9.17 4.17
C PRO A 291 1.32 8.74 4.73
N LEU A 292 0.33 8.57 3.85
CA LEU A 292 -0.96 7.99 4.20
C LEU A 292 -0.86 6.47 4.30
N PHE A 293 -1.41 5.89 5.37
CA PHE A 293 -1.47 4.44 5.55
C PHE A 293 -2.90 3.92 5.33
N ILE A 294 -3.02 2.94 4.44
CA ILE A 294 -4.29 2.30 4.10
C ILE A 294 -4.18 0.80 4.38
N MET A 295 -5.06 0.24 5.20
CA MET A 295 -5.15 -1.20 5.44
C MET A 295 -6.49 -1.72 4.93
N ASP A 296 -6.44 -2.68 4.00
CA ASP A 296 -7.64 -3.29 3.39
C ASP A 296 -8.63 -2.25 2.80
N GLY A 297 -8.12 -1.10 2.36
CA GLY A 297 -8.91 -0.02 1.79
C GLY A 297 -9.46 1.02 2.78
N TYR A 298 -9.06 0.94 4.06
CA TYR A 298 -9.42 1.89 5.12
C TYR A 298 -8.19 2.65 5.62
N GLU A 299 -8.36 3.92 5.98
CA GLU A 299 -7.29 4.73 6.58
C GLU A 299 -7.01 4.30 8.01
N ILE A 300 -5.73 4.13 8.34
CA ILE A 300 -5.27 3.77 9.69
C ILE A 300 -4.13 4.69 10.13
N SER A 301 -3.94 4.83 11.45
CA SER A 301 -2.86 5.66 11.98
C SER A 301 -1.51 4.95 11.89
N ILE A 302 -0.42 5.73 11.91
CA ILE A 302 0.94 5.19 11.91
C ILE A 302 1.22 4.31 13.14
N GLU A 303 0.62 4.65 14.30
CA GLU A 303 0.71 3.84 15.52
C GLU A 303 0.06 2.46 15.31
N GLN A 304 -1.12 2.43 14.69
CA GLN A 304 -1.79 1.16 14.37
C GLN A 304 -0.94 0.32 13.42
N VAL A 305 -0.26 0.92 12.43
CA VAL A 305 0.68 0.22 11.55
C VAL A 305 1.88 -0.31 12.33
N PHE A 306 2.48 0.50 13.20
CA PHE A 306 3.62 0.14 14.03
C PHE A 306 3.32 -1.08 14.92
N ASP A 307 2.10 -1.11 15.49
CA ASP A 307 1.68 -2.17 16.40
C ASP A 307 1.11 -3.40 15.68
N THR A 308 0.85 -3.32 14.36
CA THR A 308 0.32 -4.42 13.55
C THR A 308 1.29 -5.60 13.49
N ASP A 309 0.73 -6.79 13.62
CA ASP A 309 1.46 -8.05 13.47
C ASP A 309 1.75 -8.35 12.00
N ILE A 310 3.04 -8.51 11.66
CA ILE A 310 3.52 -8.83 10.30
C ILE A 310 2.97 -10.18 9.83
N GLU A 311 2.67 -11.11 10.73
CA GLU A 311 2.09 -12.42 10.36
C GLU A 311 0.75 -12.30 9.63
N ARG A 312 -0.01 -11.23 9.90
CA ARG A 312 -1.30 -10.95 9.27
C ARG A 312 -1.17 -10.29 7.90
N ILE A 313 0.00 -9.75 7.57
CA ILE A 313 0.23 -9.03 6.30
C ILE A 313 0.38 -10.06 5.17
N LYS A 314 -0.28 -9.80 4.04
CA LYS A 314 -0.11 -10.54 2.79
C LYS A 314 0.90 -9.83 1.88
N GLN A 315 0.72 -8.54 1.68
CA GLN A 315 1.63 -7.69 0.91
C GLN A 315 1.50 -6.24 1.33
N VAL A 316 2.54 -5.45 1.09
CA VAL A 316 2.54 -4.00 1.23
C VAL A 316 2.89 -3.38 -0.12
N THR A 317 2.10 -2.39 -0.54
CA THR A 317 2.34 -1.62 -1.76
C THR A 317 2.65 -0.18 -1.39
N ILE A 318 3.82 0.32 -1.77
CA ILE A 318 4.23 1.71 -1.57
C ILE A 318 3.99 2.46 -2.88
N LEU A 319 3.09 3.45 -2.85
CA LEU A 319 2.73 4.32 -3.97
C LEU A 319 3.50 5.64 -3.83
N LYS A 320 4.40 5.94 -4.78
CA LYS A 320 5.41 7.01 -4.64
C LYS A 320 5.13 8.25 -5.50
N ASP A 321 4.39 8.12 -6.60
CA ASP A 321 4.16 9.24 -7.53
C ASP A 321 2.71 9.74 -7.56
N ALA A 322 2.49 10.88 -8.21
CA ALA A 322 1.16 11.49 -8.28
C ALA A 322 0.14 10.62 -9.04
N SER A 323 0.54 9.88 -10.08
CA SER A 323 -0.40 9.00 -10.79
C SER A 323 -0.89 7.83 -9.95
N ALA A 324 -0.04 7.37 -9.03
CA ALA A 324 -0.32 6.31 -8.08
C ALA A 324 -1.20 6.79 -6.92
N THR A 325 -0.98 8.03 -6.45
CA THR A 325 -1.56 8.52 -5.19
C THR A 325 -2.71 9.52 -5.36
N ALA A 326 -2.91 10.11 -6.54
CA ALA A 326 -3.91 11.17 -6.76
C ALA A 326 -5.36 10.76 -6.41
N ILE A 327 -5.68 9.47 -6.46
CA ILE A 327 -6.99 8.95 -6.02
C ILE A 327 -7.26 9.18 -4.53
N TYR A 328 -6.21 9.37 -3.72
CA TYR A 328 -6.27 9.74 -2.30
C TYR A 328 -6.19 11.26 -2.06
N GLY A 329 -5.87 12.04 -3.09
CA GLY A 329 -6.05 13.50 -3.13
C GLY A 329 -5.19 14.26 -2.14
N SER A 330 -5.85 14.95 -1.22
CA SER A 330 -5.24 15.93 -0.32
C SER A 330 -4.38 15.38 0.82
N ARG A 331 -4.25 14.06 0.90
CA ARG A 331 -3.44 13.36 1.91
C ARG A 331 -2.32 12.53 1.28
N ALA A 332 -2.15 12.64 -0.03
CA ALA A 332 -1.31 11.75 -0.82
C ALA A 332 0.02 12.37 -1.25
N ALA A 333 0.27 13.64 -0.87
CA ALA A 333 1.49 14.36 -1.26
C ALA A 333 2.78 13.68 -0.78
N ASN A 334 2.74 12.93 0.32
CA ASN A 334 3.91 12.25 0.87
C ASN A 334 3.98 10.76 0.52
N GLY A 335 3.18 10.32 -0.46
CA GLY A 335 3.05 8.90 -0.80
C GLY A 335 1.97 8.19 0.01
N VAL A 336 1.65 6.96 -0.41
CA VAL A 336 0.62 6.13 0.23
C VAL A 336 1.15 4.71 0.39
N VAL A 337 0.99 4.14 1.58
CA VAL A 337 1.36 2.75 1.89
C VAL A 337 0.08 1.94 2.06
N VAL A 338 -0.15 1.02 1.14
CA VAL A 338 -1.33 0.14 1.12
C VAL A 338 -0.93 -1.23 1.65
N ILE A 339 -1.54 -1.65 2.76
CA ILE A 339 -1.32 -2.93 3.43
C ILE A 339 -2.52 -3.82 3.15
N GLU A 340 -2.29 -4.99 2.54
CA GLU A 340 -3.30 -6.04 2.44
C GLU A 340 -3.08 -7.08 3.52
N THR A 341 -4.14 -7.46 4.23
CA THR A 341 -4.10 -8.55 5.18
C THR A 341 -4.46 -9.90 4.54
N LYS A 342 -4.02 -10.99 5.16
CA LYS A 342 -4.34 -12.35 4.73
C LYS A 342 -5.83 -12.63 4.95
N MET A 343 -6.51 -13.04 3.88
CA MET A 343 -7.88 -13.54 3.99
C MET A 343 -7.88 -15.01 4.42
N PRO A 344 -8.92 -15.47 5.14
CA PRO A 344 -9.07 -16.88 5.49
C PRO A 344 -9.13 -17.76 4.23
N GLU A 345 -8.34 -18.83 4.21
CA GLU A 345 -8.33 -19.80 3.11
C GLU A 345 -9.62 -20.63 3.07
N GLN A 346 -9.98 -21.05 1.86
CA GLN A 346 -11.10 -21.96 1.66
C GLN A 346 -10.72 -23.38 2.06
N GLY A 347 -11.66 -24.10 2.69
CA GLY A 347 -11.54 -25.52 2.94
C GLY A 347 -11.58 -25.87 4.43
N LYS A 348 -10.71 -26.79 4.83
CA LYS A 348 -10.69 -27.30 6.21
C LYS A 348 -10.18 -26.22 7.17
N LEU A 349 -10.59 -26.34 8.43
CA LEU A 349 -10.08 -25.50 9.51
C LEU A 349 -8.54 -25.53 9.51
N SER A 350 -7.92 -24.38 9.31
CA SER A 350 -6.48 -24.17 9.43
C SER A 350 -6.16 -23.47 10.74
N VAL A 351 -5.06 -23.90 11.36
CA VAL A 351 -4.53 -23.31 12.60
C VAL A 351 -3.06 -23.02 12.37
N SER A 352 -2.63 -21.78 12.57
CA SER A 352 -1.22 -21.43 12.53
C SER A 352 -0.83 -20.69 13.80
N TYR A 353 0.36 -21.02 14.31
CA TYR A 353 0.95 -20.38 15.48
C TYR A 353 2.37 -19.96 15.15
N SER A 354 2.68 -18.69 15.40
CA SER A 354 4.01 -18.11 15.22
C SER A 354 4.51 -17.55 16.55
N PHE A 355 5.75 -17.90 16.89
CA PHE A 355 6.47 -17.37 18.04
C PHE A 355 7.76 -16.70 17.56
N ASN A 356 7.92 -15.42 17.87
CA ASN A 356 9.14 -14.68 17.60
C ASN A 356 9.76 -14.23 18.92
N ALA A 357 11.07 -14.42 19.07
CA ALA A 357 11.82 -13.98 20.23
C ALA A 357 13.03 -13.15 19.79
N THR A 358 13.35 -12.10 20.53
CA THR A 358 14.47 -11.18 20.23
C THR A 358 15.14 -10.78 21.54
N ILE A 359 16.47 -10.84 21.56
CA ILE A 359 17.29 -10.34 22.67
C ILE A 359 17.92 -9.04 22.21
N GLU A 360 17.70 -7.96 22.95
CA GLU A 360 18.21 -6.63 22.64
C GLU A 360 19.12 -6.16 23.78
N ALA A 361 20.37 -5.85 23.47
CA ALA A 361 21.38 -5.43 24.44
C ALA A 361 21.86 -4.01 24.11
N PRO A 362 22.06 -3.14 25.13
CA PRO A 362 22.63 -1.81 24.91
C PRO A 362 24.07 -1.94 24.42
N ASP A 363 24.41 -1.17 23.38
CA ASP A 363 25.80 -0.92 23.00
C ASP A 363 26.24 0.43 23.59
N LEU A 364 27.33 0.40 24.36
CA LEU A 364 27.93 1.57 25.01
C LEU A 364 29.34 1.86 24.50
N THR A 365 29.79 1.19 23.43
CA THR A 365 31.17 1.30 22.92
C THR A 365 31.52 2.70 22.43
N ASP A 366 30.54 3.49 21.96
CA ASP A 366 30.73 4.90 21.59
C ASP A 366 30.99 5.83 22.78
N TYR A 367 30.76 5.38 24.02
CA TYR A 367 30.99 6.16 25.24
C TYR A 367 32.38 5.90 25.81
N ASP A 368 33.35 6.73 25.43
CA ASP A 368 34.68 6.77 26.03
C ASP A 368 34.76 7.87 27.09
N LEU A 369 34.33 7.55 28.32
CA LEU A 369 34.32 8.47 29.46
C LEU A 369 35.47 8.15 30.42
N LEU A 370 36.07 9.21 30.99
CA LEU A 370 37.13 9.08 32.00
C LEU A 370 36.67 8.19 33.15
N ASN A 371 37.55 7.31 33.63
CA ASN A 371 37.33 6.56 34.86
C ASN A 371 37.55 7.46 36.11
N ALA A 372 37.27 6.92 37.29
CA ALA A 372 37.40 7.66 38.56
C ALA A 372 38.77 8.32 38.80
N SER A 373 39.87 7.62 38.49
CA SER A 373 41.22 8.12 38.67
C SER A 373 41.59 9.18 37.64
N GLU A 374 41.30 8.91 36.36
CA GLU A 374 41.52 9.85 35.26
C GLU A 374 40.72 11.14 35.44
N LYS A 375 39.46 11.02 35.88
CA LYS A 375 38.59 12.17 36.14
C LYS A 375 39.12 13.03 37.28
N LEU A 376 39.58 12.43 38.37
CA LEU A 376 40.15 13.17 39.50
C LEU A 376 41.45 13.88 39.08
N GLN A 377 42.33 13.18 38.36
CA GLN A 377 43.56 13.75 37.83
C GLN A 377 43.28 14.92 36.88
N PHE A 378 42.30 14.78 35.98
CA PHE A 378 41.89 15.85 35.09
C PHE A 378 41.39 17.09 35.85
N GLU A 379 40.57 16.90 36.89
CA GLU A 379 40.08 18.02 37.72
C GLU A 379 41.19 18.73 38.49
N GLU A 380 42.19 17.98 38.96
CA GLU A 380 43.39 18.54 39.60
C GLU A 380 44.21 19.38 38.62
N LEU A 381 44.49 18.84 37.43
CA LEU A 381 45.23 19.54 36.37
C LEU A 381 44.47 20.77 35.86
N ALA A 382 43.13 20.72 35.81
CA ALA A 382 42.26 21.83 35.45
C ALA A 382 42.14 22.89 36.56
N GLY A 383 42.75 22.68 37.73
CA GLY A 383 42.75 23.65 38.83
C GLY A 383 41.43 23.74 39.60
N VAL A 384 40.54 22.74 39.50
CA VAL A 384 39.23 22.71 40.20
C VAL A 384 39.38 22.81 41.72
N TYR A 385 40.51 22.34 42.25
CA TYR A 385 40.83 22.34 43.68
C TYR A 385 41.75 23.48 44.10
N LYS A 386 41.90 24.52 43.27
CA LYS A 386 42.69 25.72 43.60
C LYS A 386 41.79 26.93 43.68
N ASP A 387 41.92 27.70 44.75
CA ASP A 387 41.18 28.95 44.90
C ASP A 387 41.78 30.02 43.95
N PRO A 388 40.98 30.62 43.06
CA PRO A 388 41.47 31.56 42.06
C PRO A 388 41.95 32.90 42.67
N GLU A 389 41.50 33.23 43.89
CA GLU A 389 41.86 34.46 44.61
C GLU A 389 42.92 34.21 45.69
N GLY A 390 43.37 32.97 45.87
CA GLY A 390 44.32 32.57 46.91
C GLY A 390 43.76 32.63 48.33
N ASN A 391 42.43 32.57 48.50
CA ASN A 391 41.80 32.61 49.81
C ASN A 391 42.08 31.32 50.60
N VAL A 392 42.81 31.43 51.71
CA VAL A 392 43.24 30.30 52.54
C VAL A 392 42.07 29.46 53.07
N VAL A 393 40.96 30.10 53.49
CA VAL A 393 39.80 29.40 54.06
C VAL A 393 39.07 28.59 53.00
N ASN A 394 38.94 29.14 51.79
CA ASN A 394 38.35 28.41 50.67
C ASN A 394 39.28 27.32 50.15
N GLN A 395 40.59 27.58 50.07
CA GLN A 395 41.58 26.57 49.70
C GLN A 395 41.50 25.35 50.62
N MET A 396 41.43 25.53 51.96
CA MET A 396 41.26 24.41 52.89
C MET A 396 39.98 23.59 52.65
N LYS A 397 38.89 24.21 52.17
CA LYS A 397 37.65 23.48 51.80
C LYS A 397 37.85 22.67 50.52
N LEU A 398 38.55 23.24 49.53
CA LEU A 398 38.85 22.58 48.26
C LEU A 398 39.82 21.42 48.46
N ASP A 399 40.86 21.58 49.28
CA ASP A 399 41.79 20.52 49.65
C ASP A 399 41.05 19.38 50.34
N LYS A 400 40.16 19.69 51.29
CA LYS A 400 39.33 18.68 51.96
C LYS A 400 38.41 17.94 50.98
N LEU A 401 37.88 18.63 49.96
CA LEU A 401 37.04 18.03 48.92
C LEU A 401 37.87 17.11 48.02
N TYR A 402 39.08 17.52 47.63
CA TYR A 402 40.03 16.69 46.89
C TYR A 402 40.34 15.42 47.67
N GLU A 403 40.79 15.54 48.92
CA GLU A 403 41.12 14.42 49.80
C GLU A 403 39.93 13.46 49.98
N GLN A 404 38.71 13.99 50.10
CA GLN A 404 37.50 13.17 50.17
C GLN A 404 37.30 12.34 48.89
N ARG A 405 37.45 12.95 47.70
CA ARG A 405 37.30 12.26 46.40
C ARG A 405 38.45 11.30 46.15
N HIS A 406 39.69 11.71 46.44
CA HIS A 406 40.89 10.88 46.37
C HIS A 406 40.74 9.61 47.19
N LYS A 407 40.26 9.72 48.43
CA LYS A 407 39.99 8.57 49.29
C LYS A 407 38.95 7.60 48.71
N GLU A 408 37.93 8.09 48.00
CA GLU A 408 36.96 7.20 47.32
C GLU A 408 37.62 6.48 46.14
N VAL A 409 38.45 7.18 45.36
CA VAL A 409 39.23 6.57 44.26
C VAL A 409 40.19 5.50 44.79
N GLU A 410 40.95 5.79 45.85
CA GLU A 410 41.86 4.83 46.51
C GLU A 410 41.13 3.63 47.10
N ARG A 411 39.88 3.81 47.51
CA ARG A 411 39.00 2.73 47.96
C ARG A 411 38.55 1.81 46.81
N GLY A 412 38.82 2.19 45.57
CA GLY A 412 38.41 1.47 44.36
C GLY A 412 37.02 1.85 43.86
N VAL A 413 36.48 3.01 44.26
CA VAL A 413 35.20 3.49 43.72
C VAL A 413 35.40 3.91 42.27
N ASN A 414 34.74 3.18 41.37
CA ASN A 414 34.64 3.51 39.95
C ASN A 414 33.26 3.08 39.45
N THR A 415 32.23 3.82 39.84
CA THR A 415 30.84 3.50 39.53
C THR A 415 30.59 3.73 38.03
N TYR A 416 30.30 2.66 37.30
CA TYR A 416 29.89 2.76 35.91
C TYR A 416 28.41 3.17 35.83
N TRP A 417 28.16 4.48 35.80
CA TRP A 417 26.82 5.07 35.85
C TRP A 417 25.97 4.75 34.61
N LEU A 418 26.59 4.62 33.43
CA LEU A 418 25.90 4.33 32.17
C LEU A 418 25.14 3.00 32.19
N SER A 419 25.63 1.97 32.90
CA SER A 419 24.93 0.68 32.98
C SER A 419 23.80 0.66 34.00
N GLN A 420 23.74 1.62 34.92
CA GLN A 420 22.77 1.60 36.02
C GLN A 420 21.31 1.64 35.54
N PRO A 421 20.92 2.50 34.56
CA PRO A 421 19.54 2.54 34.07
C PRO A 421 19.23 1.47 33.01
N LEU A 422 20.21 0.71 32.53
CA LEU A 422 20.04 -0.18 31.37
C LEU A 422 19.88 -1.66 31.76
N GLN A 423 19.25 -2.42 30.86
CA GLN A 423 19.06 -3.87 30.94
C GLN A 423 19.14 -4.49 29.55
N THR A 424 19.54 -5.77 29.47
CA THR A 424 19.29 -6.59 28.28
C THR A 424 17.81 -6.97 28.27
N SER A 425 17.10 -6.61 27.21
CA SER A 425 15.66 -6.88 27.09
C SER A 425 15.39 -8.16 26.30
N PHE A 426 14.39 -8.92 26.73
CA PHE A 426 13.89 -10.10 26.02
C PHE A 426 12.49 -9.79 25.51
N ARG A 427 12.36 -9.64 24.20
CA ARG A 427 11.11 -9.31 23.51
C ARG A 427 10.55 -10.57 22.88
N HIS A 428 9.24 -10.74 22.94
CA HIS A 428 8.60 -11.86 22.28
C HIS A 428 7.20 -11.53 21.79
N THR A 429 6.81 -12.16 20.67
CA THR A 429 5.47 -12.06 20.11
C THR A 429 4.89 -13.45 19.84
N HIS A 430 3.58 -13.57 20.06
CA HIS A 430 2.79 -14.76 19.84
C HIS A 430 1.63 -14.38 18.92
N SER A 431 1.49 -15.13 17.82
CA SER A 431 0.44 -14.92 16.84
C SER A 431 -0.25 -16.23 16.57
N LEU A 432 -1.54 -16.31 16.85
CA LEU A 432 -2.38 -17.48 16.60
C LEU A 432 -3.46 -17.09 15.59
N SER A 433 -3.49 -17.76 14.44
CA SER A 433 -4.57 -17.60 13.47
C SER A 433 -5.35 -18.90 13.31
N LEU A 434 -6.67 -18.76 13.25
CA LEU A 434 -7.65 -19.83 13.09
C LEU A 434 -8.52 -19.42 11.91
N GLY A 435 -8.59 -20.23 10.85
CA GLY A 435 -9.33 -19.88 9.64
C GLY A 435 -10.08 -21.07 9.08
N GLY A 436 -11.19 -20.82 8.39
CA GLY A 436 -11.89 -21.89 7.68
C GLY A 436 -13.14 -21.41 6.97
N GLY A 437 -13.84 -22.36 6.36
CA GLY A 437 -15.09 -22.09 5.66
C GLY A 437 -15.10 -22.68 4.25
N ASN A 438 -16.09 -22.27 3.46
CA ASN A 438 -16.28 -22.74 2.09
C ASN A 438 -16.34 -21.55 1.11
N GLU A 439 -16.70 -21.82 -0.14
CA GLU A 439 -16.81 -20.79 -1.19
C GLU A 439 -17.80 -19.68 -0.86
N ARG A 440 -18.83 -20.00 -0.06
CA ARG A 440 -19.90 -19.06 0.29
C ARG A 440 -19.63 -18.31 1.56
N SER A 441 -19.03 -18.92 2.58
CA SER A 441 -18.80 -18.29 3.88
C SER A 441 -17.41 -18.66 4.37
N ARG A 442 -16.57 -17.65 4.57
CA ARG A 442 -15.21 -17.77 5.12
C ARG A 442 -15.12 -16.98 6.41
N TYR A 443 -14.47 -17.54 7.41
CA TYR A 443 -14.28 -16.91 8.71
C TYR A 443 -12.84 -17.10 9.20
N GLY A 444 -12.36 -16.14 9.98
CA GLY A 444 -11.05 -16.19 10.60
C GLY A 444 -11.03 -15.47 11.94
N VAL A 445 -10.23 -15.98 12.87
CA VAL A 445 -9.91 -15.36 14.15
C VAL A 445 -8.39 -15.25 14.25
N ASN A 446 -7.88 -14.05 14.49
CA ASN A 446 -6.47 -13.85 14.82
C ASN A 446 -6.36 -13.33 16.25
N LEU A 447 -5.44 -13.91 17.02
CA LEU A 447 -5.04 -13.47 18.35
C LEU A 447 -3.56 -13.14 18.31
N ASN A 448 -3.19 -11.98 18.83
CA ASN A 448 -1.79 -11.58 18.96
C ASN A 448 -1.49 -11.04 20.35
N TYR A 449 -0.35 -11.43 20.91
CA TYR A 449 0.20 -10.88 22.13
C TYR A 449 1.68 -10.58 21.91
N GLY A 450 2.14 -9.41 22.34
CA GLY A 450 3.55 -9.06 22.25
C GLY A 450 4.00 -8.32 23.51
N ALA A 451 5.09 -8.80 24.11
CA ALA A 451 5.77 -8.12 25.19
C ALA A 451 7.04 -7.45 24.62
N ASN A 452 7.11 -6.12 24.70
CA ASN A 452 8.26 -5.36 24.23
C ASN A 452 8.87 -4.52 25.37
N PRO A 453 9.66 -5.12 26.27
CA PRO A 453 10.47 -4.36 27.20
C PRO A 453 11.58 -3.58 26.46
N GLY A 454 11.79 -2.34 26.89
CA GLY A 454 12.86 -1.47 26.44
C GLY A 454 14.20 -1.78 27.11
N VAL A 455 15.26 -1.22 26.54
CA VAL A 455 16.63 -1.33 27.06
C VAL A 455 16.82 -0.49 28.34
N MET A 456 16.07 0.61 28.49
CA MET A 456 15.96 1.33 29.75
C MET A 456 15.05 0.55 30.71
N LYS A 457 15.51 0.30 31.94
CA LYS A 457 14.76 -0.41 32.98
C LYS A 457 13.40 0.26 33.23
N GLY A 458 12.34 -0.54 33.30
CA GLY A 458 10.98 -0.07 33.52
C GLY A 458 10.28 0.55 32.30
N SER A 459 10.95 0.70 31.15
CA SER A 459 10.26 1.06 29.91
C SER A 459 9.66 -0.19 29.24
N THR A 460 8.37 -0.18 28.94
CA THR A 460 7.67 -1.31 28.30
C THR A 460 6.60 -0.83 27.32
N ARG A 461 6.32 -1.66 26.29
CA ARG A 461 5.16 -1.53 25.41
C ARG A 461 4.57 -2.90 25.10
N ASP A 462 3.53 -3.28 25.83
CA ASP A 462 2.83 -4.55 25.65
C ASP A 462 1.60 -4.36 24.78
N ARG A 463 1.34 -5.34 23.91
CA ARG A 463 0.22 -5.33 22.97
C ARG A 463 -0.59 -6.61 23.07
N PHE A 464 -1.90 -6.45 23.01
CA PHE A 464 -2.85 -7.55 22.86
C PHE A 464 -3.84 -7.18 21.76
N GLY A 465 -4.10 -8.09 20.83
CA GLY A 465 -5.05 -7.87 19.76
C GLY A 465 -5.86 -9.12 19.46
N ILE A 466 -7.11 -8.89 19.11
CA ILE A 466 -8.03 -9.90 18.59
C ILE A 466 -8.71 -9.34 17.35
N SER A 467 -8.79 -10.14 16.30
CA SER A 467 -9.54 -9.79 15.10
C SER A 467 -10.40 -10.95 14.64
N PHE A 468 -11.60 -10.64 14.18
CA PHE A 468 -12.53 -11.55 13.55
C PHE A 468 -12.80 -11.08 12.13
N THR A 469 -12.52 -11.94 11.15
CA THR A 469 -12.77 -11.69 9.74
C THR A 469 -13.89 -12.62 9.29
N TRP A 470 -14.87 -12.08 8.57
CA TRP A 470 -15.95 -12.84 7.97
C TRP A 470 -16.22 -12.34 6.57
N THR A 471 -16.44 -13.26 5.63
CA THR A 471 -16.79 -12.95 4.25
C THR A 471 -17.87 -13.90 3.77
N TYR A 472 -18.89 -13.35 3.11
CA TYR A 472 -20.01 -14.10 2.58
C TYR A 472 -20.28 -13.77 1.11
N ASN A 473 -20.25 -14.78 0.25
CA ASN A 473 -20.51 -14.68 -1.19
C ASN A 473 -21.91 -15.22 -1.52
N ILE A 474 -22.76 -14.37 -2.11
CA ILE A 474 -24.13 -14.70 -2.52
C ILE A 474 -24.18 -14.79 -4.04
N ALA A 475 -24.27 -16.02 -4.55
CA ALA A 475 -24.46 -16.34 -5.97
C ALA A 475 -23.46 -15.62 -6.90
N ASN A 476 -22.24 -15.36 -6.43
CA ASN A 476 -21.19 -14.59 -7.13
C ASN A 476 -21.61 -13.17 -7.58
N LYS A 477 -22.73 -12.65 -7.07
CA LYS A 477 -23.25 -11.31 -7.36
C LYS A 477 -23.03 -10.33 -6.22
N PHE A 478 -23.06 -10.81 -4.99
CA PHE A 478 -22.79 -9.99 -3.81
C PHE A 478 -21.70 -10.62 -2.96
N ARG A 479 -20.72 -9.83 -2.55
CA ARG A 479 -19.78 -10.16 -1.47
C ARG A 479 -20.06 -9.23 -0.31
N ILE A 480 -20.21 -9.78 0.88
CA ILE A 480 -20.29 -9.03 2.13
C ILE A 480 -19.05 -9.39 2.94
N GLY A 481 -18.29 -8.39 3.39
CA GLY A 481 -17.12 -8.56 4.23
C GLY A 481 -17.28 -7.80 5.55
N ASN A 482 -16.75 -8.38 6.62
CA ASN A 482 -16.61 -7.71 7.90
C ASN A 482 -15.30 -8.09 8.57
N VAL A 483 -14.60 -7.10 9.09
CA VAL A 483 -13.43 -7.27 9.95
C VAL A 483 -13.65 -6.47 11.23
N LEU A 484 -13.83 -7.17 12.34
CA LEU A 484 -13.90 -6.59 13.67
C LEU A 484 -12.57 -6.80 14.37
N SER A 485 -11.93 -5.73 14.85
CA SER A 485 -10.66 -5.79 15.58
C SER A 485 -10.76 -5.06 16.91
N VAL A 486 -10.15 -5.62 17.94
CA VAL A 486 -9.94 -4.98 19.25
C VAL A 486 -8.46 -5.06 19.57
N ASN A 487 -7.84 -3.92 19.80
CA ASN A 487 -6.42 -3.82 20.15
C ASN A 487 -6.28 -3.07 21.47
N GLN A 488 -5.43 -3.57 22.35
CA GLN A 488 -5.04 -2.94 23.59
C GLN A 488 -3.51 -2.79 23.62
N ILE A 489 -3.07 -1.60 23.97
CA ILE A 489 -1.66 -1.26 24.14
C ILE A 489 -1.48 -0.73 25.56
N LYS A 490 -0.50 -1.26 26.27
CA LYS A 490 -0.08 -0.79 27.59
C LYS A 490 1.37 -0.38 27.50
N SER A 491 1.64 0.88 27.79
CA SER A 491 2.99 1.43 27.83
C SER A 491 3.31 1.98 29.21
N GLU A 492 4.58 1.84 29.58
CA GLU A 492 5.16 2.44 30.78
C GLU A 492 6.47 3.10 30.40
N LYS A 493 6.71 4.32 30.87
CA LYS A 493 7.98 5.01 30.69
C LYS A 493 8.93 4.65 31.82
N THR A 494 10.23 4.72 31.52
CA THR A 494 11.28 4.43 32.50
C THR A 494 11.22 5.39 33.70
N PRO A 495 11.27 4.89 34.95
CA PRO A 495 11.42 5.75 36.13
C PRO A 495 12.84 6.31 36.29
N TYR A 496 13.81 5.83 35.49
CA TYR A 496 15.21 6.26 35.54
C TYR A 496 15.45 7.63 34.92
N GLY A 497 14.44 8.24 34.28
CA GLY A 497 14.54 9.53 33.62
C GLY A 497 15.41 9.48 32.36
N GLU A 498 16.00 10.62 32.02
CA GLU A 498 16.82 10.77 30.82
C GLU A 498 18.16 10.03 30.96
N PHE A 499 18.54 9.25 29.95
CA PHE A 499 19.83 8.53 29.92
C PHE A 499 21.03 9.49 30.05
N SER A 500 20.92 10.69 29.46
CA SER A 500 21.97 11.72 29.53
C SER A 500 22.29 12.16 30.97
N THR A 501 21.39 11.96 31.92
CA THR A 501 21.65 12.22 33.35
C THR A 501 22.83 11.40 33.85
N TYR A 502 22.89 10.12 33.47
CA TYR A 502 23.92 9.17 33.93
C TYR A 502 25.28 9.41 33.28
N THR A 503 25.32 10.04 32.10
CA THR A 503 26.57 10.42 31.42
C THR A 503 27.30 11.56 32.13
N LYS A 504 26.61 12.33 32.98
CA LYS A 504 27.13 13.53 33.65
C LYS A 504 27.57 13.27 35.09
N ILE A 505 27.31 12.09 35.63
CA ILE A 505 27.64 11.76 37.02
C ILE A 505 29.08 11.29 37.07
N ASN A 506 29.84 11.83 38.03
CA ASN A 506 31.25 11.49 38.15
C ASN A 506 31.42 10.01 38.60
N PRO A 507 32.37 9.28 38.00
CA PRO A 507 32.63 7.87 38.32
C PRO A 507 33.13 7.61 39.74
N TYR A 508 33.73 8.60 40.42
CA TYR A 508 34.12 8.50 41.82
C TYR A 508 32.95 8.68 42.81
N GLU A 509 31.73 8.94 42.32
CA GLU A 509 30.53 8.99 43.16
C GLU A 509 30.02 7.59 43.48
N ARG A 510 29.64 7.37 44.74
CA ARG A 510 28.99 6.12 45.16
C ARG A 510 27.48 6.22 45.03
N ALA A 511 26.86 5.19 44.49
CA ALA A 511 25.41 5.07 44.48
C ALA A 511 24.83 4.67 45.86
N LYS A 512 25.58 3.85 46.61
CA LYS A 512 25.17 3.28 47.90
C LYS A 512 26.27 3.43 48.95
N ASP A 513 25.87 3.53 50.22
CA ASP A 513 26.77 3.52 51.36
C ASP A 513 27.29 2.11 51.66
N GLU A 514 28.18 2.00 52.65
CA GLU A 514 28.80 0.73 53.07
C GLU A 514 27.79 -0.30 53.61
N LYS A 515 26.60 0.15 54.00
CA LYS A 515 25.50 -0.68 54.50
C LYS A 515 24.52 -1.06 53.38
N GLY A 516 24.80 -0.68 52.13
CA GLY A 516 23.95 -0.94 50.96
C GLY A 516 22.75 0.00 50.84
N ARG A 517 22.68 1.08 51.64
CA ARG A 517 21.60 2.08 51.55
C ARG A 517 21.92 3.11 50.48
N TRP A 518 20.90 3.59 49.77
CA TRP A 518 21.10 4.62 48.75
C TRP A 518 21.63 5.92 49.36
N ILE A 519 22.66 6.48 48.72
CA ILE A 519 23.15 7.82 49.05
C ILE A 519 22.18 8.81 48.40
N TYR A 520 21.53 9.64 49.21
CA TYR A 520 20.48 10.54 48.73
C TYR A 520 21.03 11.73 47.93
N LEU A 521 22.11 12.34 48.42
CA LEU A 521 22.83 13.42 47.75
C LEU A 521 24.27 12.99 47.45
N LEU A 522 24.71 13.21 46.22
CA LEU A 522 26.07 12.99 45.77
C LEU A 522 27.03 14.04 46.38
N SER A 523 28.35 13.89 46.19
CA SER A 523 29.34 14.78 46.82
C SER A 523 29.19 16.26 46.43
N ASN A 524 28.58 16.54 45.28
CA ASN A 524 28.28 17.88 44.79
C ASN A 524 26.93 18.45 45.28
N GLY A 525 26.21 17.73 46.15
CA GLY A 525 24.89 18.11 46.65
C GLY A 525 23.73 17.83 45.69
N ASN A 526 23.99 17.32 44.49
CA ASN A 526 22.93 16.92 43.57
C ASN A 526 22.27 15.62 44.06
N PRO A 527 20.96 15.45 43.82
CA PRO A 527 20.29 14.19 44.10
C PRO A 527 20.89 13.04 43.30
N ASN A 528 20.96 11.87 43.92
CA ASN A 528 21.30 10.64 43.22
C ASN A 528 20.06 10.17 42.42
N PRO A 529 20.11 10.12 41.07
CA PRO A 529 18.94 9.77 40.27
C PRO A 529 18.47 8.33 40.48
N LEU A 530 19.34 7.45 40.98
CA LEU A 530 18.94 6.08 41.32
C LEU A 530 18.02 6.02 42.53
N VAL A 531 18.03 7.02 43.41
CA VAL A 531 17.07 7.09 44.52
C VAL A 531 15.67 7.27 43.97
N ASP A 532 15.48 8.30 43.14
CA ASP A 532 14.19 8.63 42.55
C ASP A 532 13.67 7.49 41.66
N ALA A 533 14.56 6.85 40.90
CA ALA A 533 14.23 5.70 40.05
C ALA A 533 13.73 4.46 40.82
N HIS A 534 14.05 4.33 42.11
CA HIS A 534 13.60 3.22 42.98
C HIS A 534 12.38 3.60 43.83
N LEU A 535 11.85 4.82 43.70
CA LEU A 535 10.57 5.19 44.30
C LEU A 535 9.41 4.58 43.51
N LYS A 536 8.21 4.60 44.11
CA LYS A 536 6.99 4.07 43.49
C LYS A 536 6.35 5.01 42.44
N SER A 537 7.17 5.85 41.80
CA SER A 537 6.73 6.73 40.71
C SER A 537 6.46 5.89 39.45
N TYR A 538 5.47 6.30 38.65
CA TYR A 538 5.16 5.67 37.37
C TYR A 538 4.58 6.67 36.37
N ASP A 539 4.71 6.37 35.08
CA ASP A 539 4.07 7.10 33.98
C ASP A 539 3.58 6.05 32.98
N LYS A 540 2.27 5.82 32.99
CA LYS A 540 1.61 4.70 32.30
C LYS A 540 0.57 5.23 31.33
N THR A 541 0.44 4.57 30.19
CA THR A 541 -0.64 4.83 29.23
C THR A 541 -1.27 3.51 28.81
N GLU A 542 -2.59 3.45 28.84
CA GLU A 542 -3.39 2.34 28.33
C GLU A 542 -4.31 2.84 27.23
N SER A 543 -4.14 2.29 26.03
CA SER A 543 -4.96 2.61 24.87
C SER A 543 -5.74 1.37 24.45
N THR A 544 -7.05 1.48 24.27
CA THR A 544 -7.89 0.41 23.73
C THR A 544 -8.69 0.94 22.55
N SER A 545 -8.58 0.27 21.40
CA SER A 545 -9.30 0.62 20.17
C SER A 545 -10.16 -0.53 19.68
N TYR A 546 -11.38 -0.22 19.26
CA TYR A 546 -12.34 -1.11 18.62
C TYR A 546 -12.58 -0.60 17.21
N THR A 547 -12.33 -1.42 16.20
CA THR A 547 -12.49 -1.03 14.80
C THR A 547 -13.36 -2.06 14.09
N ASN A 548 -14.42 -1.61 13.45
CA ASN A 548 -15.28 -2.44 12.60
C ASN A 548 -15.20 -1.92 11.16
N ASN A 549 -14.68 -2.76 10.28
CA ASN A 549 -14.57 -2.52 8.85
C ASN A 549 -15.59 -3.41 8.15
N PHE A 550 -16.58 -2.80 7.51
CA PHE A 550 -17.65 -3.48 6.78
C PHE A 550 -17.59 -3.09 5.31
N ASP A 551 -17.68 -4.08 4.42
CA ASP A 551 -17.73 -3.86 2.98
C ASP A 551 -18.83 -4.69 2.30
N ILE A 552 -19.39 -4.12 1.25
CA ILE A 552 -20.29 -4.79 0.32
C ILE A 552 -19.77 -4.55 -1.09
N GLU A 553 -19.61 -5.63 -1.85
CA GLU A 553 -19.39 -5.57 -3.29
C GLU A 553 -20.60 -6.13 -4.01
N TRP A 554 -21.10 -5.39 -4.98
CA TRP A 554 -22.16 -5.80 -5.88
C TRP A 554 -21.65 -5.83 -7.32
N TYR A 555 -21.58 -7.04 -7.87
CA TYR A 555 -21.28 -7.32 -9.26
C TYR A 555 -22.58 -7.20 -10.06
N ILE A 556 -22.84 -6.00 -10.58
CA ILE A 556 -24.10 -5.64 -11.24
C ILE A 556 -24.24 -6.43 -12.54
N ILE A 557 -23.19 -6.36 -13.36
CA ILE A 557 -22.98 -7.11 -14.59
C ILE A 557 -21.48 -7.42 -14.69
N GLU A 558 -21.11 -8.30 -15.62
CA GLU A 558 -19.71 -8.55 -15.92
C GLU A 558 -18.99 -7.24 -16.26
N GLY A 559 -17.85 -7.00 -15.62
CA GLY A 559 -17.08 -5.76 -15.75
C GLY A 559 -17.60 -4.56 -14.93
N LEU A 560 -18.81 -4.58 -14.34
CA LEU A 560 -19.32 -3.46 -13.53
C LEU A 560 -19.54 -3.86 -12.07
N ARG A 561 -18.73 -3.29 -11.17
CA ARG A 561 -18.77 -3.56 -9.73
C ARG A 561 -18.96 -2.29 -8.92
N LEU A 562 -19.97 -2.27 -8.06
CA LEU A 562 -20.13 -1.26 -7.01
C LEU A 562 -19.57 -1.79 -5.70
N THR A 563 -18.68 -1.05 -5.06
CA THR A 563 -18.11 -1.35 -3.76
C THR A 563 -18.51 -0.26 -2.77
N GLY A 564 -19.16 -0.63 -1.67
CA GLY A 564 -19.41 0.25 -0.54
C GLY A 564 -18.62 -0.21 0.66
N ARG A 565 -17.84 0.68 1.28
CA ARG A 565 -17.07 0.40 2.50
C ARG A 565 -17.43 1.39 3.59
N PHE A 566 -17.51 0.90 4.82
CA PHE A 566 -17.77 1.67 6.01
C PHE A 566 -16.85 1.18 7.13
N SER A 567 -16.11 2.09 7.75
CA SER A 567 -15.30 1.84 8.94
C SER A 567 -15.79 2.71 10.09
N TYR A 568 -15.94 2.09 11.24
CA TYR A 568 -16.17 2.77 12.50
C TYR A 568 -15.11 2.36 13.50
N SER A 569 -14.39 3.34 14.03
CA SER A 569 -13.35 3.15 15.03
C SER A 569 -13.65 3.96 16.29
N PHE A 570 -13.60 3.29 17.43
CA PHE A 570 -13.78 3.86 18.76
C PHE A 570 -12.54 3.56 19.58
N GLY A 571 -11.92 4.58 20.17
CA GLY A 571 -10.74 4.42 21.02
C GLY A 571 -10.89 5.13 22.35
N ASN A 572 -10.34 4.52 23.40
CA ASN A 572 -10.08 5.18 24.68
C ASN A 572 -8.58 5.17 24.93
N ASN A 573 -8.07 6.24 25.53
CA ASN A 573 -6.67 6.38 25.91
C ASN A 573 -6.59 7.02 27.29
N ASP A 574 -6.17 6.26 28.28
CA ASP A 574 -6.01 6.72 29.65
C ASP A 574 -4.52 6.78 29.98
N ALA A 575 -4.05 7.94 30.45
CA ALA A 575 -2.67 8.15 30.84
C ALA A 575 -2.62 8.65 32.29
N ASP A 576 -1.91 7.90 33.13
CA ASP A 576 -1.75 8.20 34.54
C ASP A 576 -0.27 8.34 34.88
N ARG A 577 0.06 9.43 35.57
CA ARG A 577 1.42 9.70 36.04
C ARG A 577 1.39 10.01 37.52
N PHE A 578 2.22 9.30 38.28
CA PHE A 578 2.43 9.53 39.70
C PHE A 578 3.92 9.78 39.98
N ILE A 579 4.21 10.82 40.74
CA ILE A 579 5.54 11.13 41.25
C ILE A 579 5.49 11.04 42.77
N SER A 580 6.37 10.22 43.33
CA SER A 580 6.46 10.00 44.76
C SER A 580 6.71 11.30 45.55
N PRO A 581 6.10 11.48 46.74
CA PRO A 581 6.40 12.61 47.61
C PRO A 581 7.80 12.59 48.22
N LYS A 582 8.54 11.48 48.06
CA LYS A 582 9.95 11.35 48.46
C LYS A 582 10.95 11.70 47.35
N ASP A 583 10.45 12.01 46.16
CA ASP A 583 11.28 12.41 45.01
C ASP A 583 12.09 13.66 45.34
N SER A 584 13.33 13.69 44.89
CA SER A 584 14.30 14.74 45.22
C SER A 584 13.84 16.15 44.86
N ARG A 585 12.93 16.31 43.89
CA ARG A 585 12.35 17.63 43.55
C ARG A 585 11.54 18.26 44.69
N TYR A 586 11.14 17.48 45.69
CA TYR A 586 10.31 17.92 46.81
C TYR A 586 11.06 18.18 48.11
N LEU A 587 12.39 18.13 48.10
CA LEU A 587 13.22 18.32 49.30
C LEU A 587 12.93 19.61 50.07
N GLN A 588 12.64 20.69 49.34
CA GLN A 588 12.39 22.03 49.89
C GLN A 588 10.92 22.46 49.75
N LYS A 589 10.00 21.49 49.65
CA LYS A 589 8.56 21.73 49.48
C LYS A 589 7.78 21.39 50.75
N GLU A 590 6.68 22.10 50.96
CA GLU A 590 5.74 21.82 52.04
C GLU A 590 5.00 20.51 51.80
N ASN A 591 4.52 19.84 52.86
CA ASN A 591 3.91 18.50 52.74
C ASN A 591 2.67 18.47 51.80
N ASN A 592 1.90 19.55 51.73
CA ASN A 592 0.76 19.69 50.81
C ASN A 592 1.18 19.96 49.35
N GLU A 593 2.48 20.10 49.09
CA GLU A 593 3.07 20.24 47.75
C GLU A 593 3.96 19.05 47.35
N LYS A 594 4.11 18.04 48.23
CA LYS A 594 4.89 16.84 47.93
C LYS A 594 4.07 15.83 47.16
N GLY A 595 4.70 15.21 46.16
CA GLY A 595 4.07 14.19 45.34
C GLY A 595 3.06 14.79 44.36
N PHE A 596 2.91 14.12 43.23
CA PHE A 596 2.12 14.62 42.11
C PHE A 596 1.39 13.47 41.44
N TYR A 597 0.15 13.71 41.05
CA TYR A 597 -0.63 12.82 40.23
C TYR A 597 -1.25 13.61 39.09
N SER A 598 -1.18 13.09 37.87
CA SER A 598 -1.96 13.61 36.75
C SER A 598 -2.63 12.48 36.00
N SER A 599 -3.87 12.71 35.58
CA SER A 599 -4.61 11.79 34.73
C SER A 599 -5.15 12.50 33.51
N THR A 600 -5.00 11.85 32.36
CA THR A 600 -5.60 12.26 31.09
C THR A 600 -6.46 11.11 30.58
N SER A 601 -7.75 11.36 30.37
CA SER A 601 -8.64 10.40 29.70
C SER A 601 -9.05 10.96 28.34
N GLY A 602 -8.74 10.22 27.29
CA GLY A 602 -8.98 10.58 25.89
C GLY A 602 -9.94 9.59 25.25
N ARG A 603 -10.77 10.09 24.34
CA ARG A 603 -11.71 9.29 23.56
C ARG A 603 -11.74 9.75 22.12
N THR A 604 -11.52 8.80 21.22
CA THR A 604 -11.48 9.02 19.77
C THR A 604 -12.64 8.29 19.11
N ASN A 605 -13.33 8.98 18.21
CA ASN A 605 -14.36 8.44 17.34
C ASN A 605 -14.00 8.79 15.91
N SER A 606 -13.79 7.79 15.08
CA SER A 606 -13.53 7.95 13.65
C SER A 606 -14.54 7.16 12.83
N MET A 607 -15.06 7.80 11.80
CA MET A 607 -15.90 7.20 10.76
C MET A 607 -15.26 7.48 9.42
N ASP A 608 -15.07 6.43 8.60
CA ASP A 608 -14.68 6.55 7.20
C ASP A 608 -15.66 5.74 6.33
N GLY A 609 -16.09 6.31 5.22
CA GLY A 609 -16.96 5.64 4.27
C GLY A 609 -16.55 5.94 2.84
N ASN A 610 -16.66 4.96 1.96
CA ASN A 610 -16.47 5.17 0.53
C ASN A 610 -17.44 4.33 -0.31
N PHE A 611 -17.83 4.91 -1.44
CA PHE A 611 -18.61 4.24 -2.48
C PHE A 611 -17.86 4.37 -3.79
N VAL A 612 -17.56 3.24 -4.43
CA VAL A 612 -16.70 3.16 -5.61
C VAL A 612 -17.36 2.31 -6.67
N LEU A 613 -17.62 2.89 -7.82
CA LEU A 613 -18.07 2.20 -9.01
C LEU A 613 -16.86 1.92 -9.89
N ASN A 614 -16.62 0.64 -10.20
CA ASN A 614 -15.57 0.19 -11.09
C ASN A 614 -16.20 -0.40 -12.34
N PHE A 615 -15.77 0.07 -13.50
CA PHE A 615 -16.14 -0.45 -14.81
C PHE A 615 -14.88 -0.92 -15.53
N TYR A 616 -14.90 -2.15 -16.02
CA TYR A 616 -13.87 -2.78 -16.81
C TYR A 616 -14.50 -3.32 -18.09
N HIS A 617 -13.90 -3.00 -19.23
CA HIS A 617 -14.31 -3.57 -20.50
C HIS A 617 -13.10 -3.78 -21.40
N GLN A 618 -13.08 -4.93 -22.07
CA GLN A 618 -12.06 -5.29 -23.05
C GLN A 618 -12.73 -5.68 -24.36
N TRP A 619 -12.24 -5.12 -25.46
CA TRP A 619 -12.66 -5.47 -26.82
C TRP A 619 -11.44 -5.52 -27.71
N ASP A 620 -11.28 -6.60 -28.48
CA ASP A 620 -10.08 -6.85 -29.28
C ASP A 620 -8.78 -6.63 -28.48
N ARG A 621 -8.00 -5.61 -28.87
CA ARG A 621 -6.74 -5.20 -28.24
C ARG A 621 -6.89 -4.03 -27.27
N HIS A 622 -8.10 -3.55 -27.04
CA HIS A 622 -8.38 -2.39 -26.20
C HIS A 622 -8.87 -2.83 -24.83
N MET A 623 -8.28 -2.27 -23.78
CA MET A 623 -8.72 -2.46 -22.40
C MET A 623 -9.01 -1.09 -21.80
N VAL A 624 -10.23 -0.89 -21.31
CA VAL A 624 -10.64 0.32 -20.59
C VAL A 624 -11.04 -0.03 -19.17
N THR A 625 -10.53 0.75 -18.22
CA THR A 625 -11.00 0.76 -16.84
C THR A 625 -11.44 2.17 -16.48
N VAL A 626 -12.63 2.31 -15.92
CA VAL A 626 -13.14 3.57 -15.39
C VAL A 626 -13.58 3.35 -13.95
N VAL A 627 -13.07 4.17 -13.05
CA VAL A 627 -13.39 4.14 -11.63
C VAL A 627 -13.94 5.50 -11.23
N GLY A 628 -15.06 5.52 -10.53
CA GLY A 628 -15.64 6.75 -9.98
C GLY A 628 -16.10 6.50 -8.55
N GLY A 629 -15.86 7.44 -7.65
CA GLY A 629 -16.24 7.26 -6.26
C GLY A 629 -16.28 8.51 -5.44
N LEU A 630 -16.77 8.34 -4.21
CA LEU A 630 -16.78 9.37 -3.18
C LEU A 630 -16.30 8.78 -1.86
N ASN A 631 -15.69 9.63 -1.05
CA ASN A 631 -15.19 9.31 0.29
C ASN A 631 -15.70 10.35 1.29
N MET A 632 -16.02 9.91 2.50
CA MET A 632 -16.51 10.75 3.59
C MET A 632 -15.83 10.32 4.89
N GLN A 633 -15.36 11.29 5.67
CA GLN A 633 -14.71 11.03 6.95
C GLN A 633 -15.21 12.00 8.02
N SER A 634 -15.30 11.51 9.26
CA SER A 634 -15.55 12.31 10.45
C SER A 634 -14.67 11.82 11.59
N ASN A 635 -13.85 12.71 12.13
CA ASN A 635 -13.01 12.43 13.29
C ASN A 635 -13.42 13.33 14.44
N LYS A 636 -13.57 12.75 15.63
CA LYS A 636 -13.85 13.48 16.86
C LYS A 636 -12.94 12.97 17.95
N ASN A 637 -12.19 13.88 18.55
CA ASN A 637 -11.34 13.62 19.69
C ASN A 637 -11.84 14.43 20.89
N SER A 638 -11.91 13.81 22.05
CA SER A 638 -12.24 14.48 23.31
C SER A 638 -11.30 14.03 24.39
N SER A 639 -10.74 14.95 25.17
CA SER A 639 -9.87 14.63 26.29
C SER A 639 -10.25 15.41 27.54
N THR A 640 -10.05 14.82 28.69
CA THR A 640 -10.12 15.47 30.01
C THR A 640 -8.80 15.29 30.73
N TYR A 641 -8.36 16.33 31.43
CA TYR A 641 -7.11 16.38 32.18
C TYR A 641 -7.33 16.96 33.56
N PHE A 642 -6.68 16.39 34.57
CA PHE A 642 -6.53 17.01 35.89
C PHE A 642 -5.19 16.60 36.52
N SER A 643 -4.72 17.43 37.45
CA SER A 643 -3.54 17.17 38.28
C SER A 643 -3.79 17.49 39.74
N ALA A 644 -3.19 16.70 40.63
CA ALA A 644 -3.32 16.79 42.08
C ALA A 644 -1.97 16.60 42.77
N GLN A 645 -1.83 17.12 43.98
CA GLN A 645 -0.59 17.09 44.76
C GLN A 645 -0.85 16.96 46.26
N GLY A 646 0.22 16.83 47.04
CA GLY A 646 0.16 16.78 48.50
C GLY A 646 -0.09 15.37 49.02
N PHE A 647 0.59 14.39 48.45
CA PHE A 647 0.62 13.01 48.90
C PHE A 647 1.59 12.88 50.08
N LEU A 648 1.18 12.17 51.13
CA LEU A 648 2.02 11.98 52.33
C LEU A 648 2.84 10.66 52.29
N ASN A 649 2.46 9.72 51.43
CA ASN A 649 3.07 8.40 51.35
C ASN A 649 3.15 7.91 49.90
N ASP A 650 4.28 7.34 49.51
CA ASP A 650 4.54 6.80 48.17
C ASP A 650 3.83 5.47 47.88
N ASN A 651 3.24 4.83 48.90
CA ASN A 651 2.38 3.66 48.73
C ASN A 651 0.91 4.00 48.46
N LEU A 652 0.51 5.25 48.70
CA LEU A 652 -0.86 5.71 48.61
C LEU A 652 -1.04 6.54 47.33
N THR A 653 -1.06 5.85 46.19
CA THR A 653 -1.02 6.49 44.85
C THR A 653 -2.40 6.83 44.29
N ASN A 654 -3.48 6.48 45.00
CA ASN A 654 -4.85 6.80 44.58
C ASN A 654 -5.13 8.31 44.81
N LEU A 655 -5.94 8.88 43.93
CA LEU A 655 -6.26 10.31 43.87
C LEU A 655 -6.89 10.85 45.17
N ASP A 656 -7.60 10.00 45.92
CA ASP A 656 -8.21 10.36 47.21
C ASP A 656 -7.21 10.74 48.31
N PHE A 657 -5.94 10.35 48.14
CA PHE A 657 -4.85 10.72 49.05
C PHE A 657 -4.15 12.04 48.70
N ALA A 658 -4.53 12.68 47.59
CA ALA A 658 -4.06 14.02 47.29
C ALA A 658 -4.70 15.04 48.25
N SER A 659 -3.90 15.95 48.79
CA SER A 659 -4.40 17.00 49.68
C SER A 659 -5.17 18.08 48.91
N GLN A 660 -4.83 18.30 47.64
CA GLN A 660 -5.39 19.36 46.81
C GLN A 660 -5.13 19.11 45.31
N TYR A 661 -5.85 19.82 44.44
CA TYR A 661 -5.41 20.00 43.05
C TYR A 661 -4.03 20.68 43.02
N GLU A 662 -3.28 20.48 41.94
CA GLU A 662 -2.01 21.19 41.76
C GLU A 662 -2.24 22.71 41.88
N VAL A 663 -1.32 23.40 42.57
CA VAL A 663 -1.49 24.82 42.89
C VAL A 663 -1.73 25.63 41.62
N ASN A 664 -2.75 26.50 41.64
CA ASN A 664 -3.18 27.32 40.51
C ASN A 664 -3.67 26.54 39.28
N THR A 665 -4.05 25.27 39.44
CA THR A 665 -4.65 24.46 38.37
C THR A 665 -6.10 24.11 38.65
N LYS A 666 -6.82 23.69 37.62
CA LYS A 666 -8.18 23.16 37.68
C LYS A 666 -8.37 22.12 36.58
N PRO A 667 -9.29 21.15 36.75
CA PRO A 667 -9.64 20.22 35.69
C PRO A 667 -9.95 20.93 34.38
N SER A 668 -9.57 20.32 33.26
CA SER A 668 -9.76 20.87 31.93
C SER A 668 -10.20 19.80 30.95
N GLY A 669 -10.76 20.24 29.82
CA GLY A 669 -11.14 19.35 28.74
C GLY A 669 -10.98 20.02 27.39
N LYS A 670 -10.82 19.21 26.36
CA LYS A 670 -10.65 19.62 24.97
C LYS A 670 -11.52 18.75 24.09
N VAL A 671 -12.20 19.35 23.12
CA VAL A 671 -12.94 18.62 22.07
C VAL A 671 -12.53 19.18 20.72
N GLU A 672 -12.16 18.29 19.80
CA GLU A 672 -11.79 18.61 18.43
C GLU A 672 -12.60 17.72 17.48
N GLU A 673 -13.11 18.31 16.41
CA GLU A 673 -13.89 17.59 15.40
C GLU A 673 -13.56 18.13 14.01
N ASP A 674 -13.30 17.22 13.06
CA ASP A 674 -13.06 17.53 11.66
C ASP A 674 -13.77 16.56 10.73
N ARG A 675 -14.10 17.06 9.54
CA ARG A 675 -14.84 16.31 8.52
C ARG A 675 -14.24 16.55 7.14
N LEU A 676 -14.27 15.51 6.32
CA LEU A 676 -13.80 15.55 4.94
C LEU A 676 -14.80 14.85 4.03
N ILE A 677 -14.98 15.40 2.83
CA ILE A 677 -15.69 14.75 1.72
C ILE A 677 -14.85 14.87 0.45
N GLY A 678 -14.67 13.77 -0.26
CA GLY A 678 -13.90 13.72 -1.49
C GLY A 678 -14.68 13.06 -2.62
N PHE A 679 -14.47 13.52 -3.85
CA PHE A 679 -15.01 12.91 -5.06
C PHE A 679 -13.86 12.65 -6.02
N PHE A 680 -13.80 11.47 -6.61
CA PHE A 680 -12.71 11.08 -7.50
C PHE A 680 -13.18 10.27 -8.69
N ALA A 681 -12.44 10.38 -9.77
CA ALA A 681 -12.58 9.57 -10.97
C ALA A 681 -11.20 9.22 -11.53
N ASN A 682 -11.05 8.01 -12.03
CA ASN A 682 -9.86 7.54 -12.72
C ASN A 682 -10.30 6.83 -14.02
N ALA A 683 -9.60 7.11 -15.11
CA ALA A 683 -9.80 6.46 -16.40
C ALA A 683 -8.45 5.92 -16.87
N SER A 684 -8.43 4.65 -17.20
CA SER A 684 -7.25 3.92 -17.65
C SER A 684 -7.55 3.27 -18.97
N TYR A 685 -6.59 3.35 -19.88
CA TYR A 685 -6.69 2.75 -21.20
C TYR A 685 -5.39 2.05 -21.54
N ALA A 686 -5.48 0.81 -22.01
CA ALA A 686 -4.34 0.06 -22.53
C ALA A 686 -4.67 -0.48 -23.92
N TYR A 687 -3.72 -0.34 -24.84
CA TYR A 687 -3.81 -0.85 -26.19
C TYR A 687 -2.73 -1.91 -26.43
N ASP A 688 -3.17 -3.13 -26.75
CA ASP A 688 -2.35 -4.29 -27.12
C ASP A 688 -1.24 -4.62 -26.11
N ASN A 689 -1.44 -4.22 -24.85
CA ASN A 689 -0.42 -4.24 -23.80
C ASN A 689 0.90 -3.53 -24.20
N ARG A 690 0.84 -2.57 -25.12
CA ARG A 690 1.98 -1.77 -25.60
C ARG A 690 1.94 -0.36 -25.05
N TYR A 691 0.79 0.30 -25.18
CA TYR A 691 0.62 1.68 -24.74
C TYR A 691 -0.42 1.74 -23.64
N MET A 692 -0.08 2.40 -22.54
CA MET A 692 -0.97 2.56 -21.41
C MET A 692 -1.05 4.03 -21.05
N PHE A 693 -2.27 4.47 -20.77
CA PHE A 693 -2.60 5.83 -20.39
C PHE A 693 -3.49 5.79 -19.15
N ASP A 694 -3.20 6.67 -18.21
CA ASP A 694 -3.96 6.86 -16.98
C ASP A 694 -4.25 8.33 -16.76
N LEU A 695 -5.49 8.64 -16.38
CA LEU A 695 -5.92 9.96 -15.99
C LEU A 695 -6.73 9.85 -14.70
N SER A 696 -6.35 10.61 -13.67
CA SER A 696 -7.10 10.71 -12.41
C SER A 696 -7.45 12.16 -12.14
N TYR A 697 -8.64 12.37 -11.58
CA TYR A 697 -9.11 13.65 -11.09
C TYR A 697 -9.80 13.44 -9.74
N ARG A 698 -9.53 14.31 -8.79
CA ARG A 698 -10.13 14.29 -7.46
C ARG A 698 -10.40 15.72 -6.97
N THR A 699 -11.48 15.90 -6.22
CA THR A 699 -11.75 17.14 -5.49
C THR A 699 -12.09 16.83 -4.05
N ASP A 700 -11.39 17.46 -3.12
CA ASP A 700 -11.57 17.26 -1.68
C ASP A 700 -12.10 18.53 -1.01
N GLY A 701 -13.06 18.34 -0.12
CA GLY A 701 -13.69 19.34 0.72
C GLY A 701 -13.40 19.07 2.20
N SER A 702 -12.77 20.00 2.92
CA SER A 702 -12.48 19.85 4.35
C SER A 702 -13.13 20.94 5.20
N SER A 703 -13.63 20.57 6.38
CA SER A 703 -14.18 21.50 7.36
C SER A 703 -13.12 22.42 7.98
N LYS A 704 -11.83 22.13 7.78
CA LYS A 704 -10.70 22.89 8.31
C LYS A 704 -10.46 24.22 7.57
N PHE A 705 -11.02 24.41 6.38
CA PHE A 705 -10.84 25.63 5.57
C PHE A 705 -11.98 26.64 5.72
N GLY A 706 -11.67 27.90 5.43
CA GLY A 706 -12.65 28.99 5.35
C GLY A 706 -13.69 28.73 4.26
N LYS A 707 -14.83 29.45 4.29
CA LYS A 707 -15.96 29.20 3.36
C LYS A 707 -15.60 29.35 1.87
N LYS A 708 -14.56 30.12 1.54
CA LYS A 708 -14.16 30.45 0.17
C LYS A 708 -13.33 29.36 -0.52
N ASP A 709 -12.44 28.69 0.21
CA ASP A 709 -11.45 27.74 -0.33
C ASP A 709 -11.66 26.30 0.17
N ARG A 710 -12.92 25.93 0.48
CA ARG A 710 -13.25 24.62 1.05
C ARG A 710 -12.90 23.44 0.15
N PHE A 711 -12.92 23.62 -1.17
CA PHE A 711 -12.67 22.54 -2.14
C PHE A 711 -11.39 22.78 -2.93
N ALA A 712 -10.58 21.75 -3.12
CA ALA A 712 -9.41 21.79 -4.00
C ALA A 712 -9.40 20.64 -5.02
N PRO A 713 -9.16 20.96 -6.31
CA PRO A 713 -8.97 19.95 -7.34
C PRO A 713 -7.51 19.44 -7.38
N PHE A 714 -7.38 18.14 -7.61
CA PHE A 714 -6.15 17.39 -7.77
C PHE A 714 -6.28 16.52 -9.03
N TRP A 715 -5.19 16.35 -9.77
CA TRP A 715 -5.22 15.55 -11.00
C TRP A 715 -3.87 14.93 -11.27
N SER A 716 -3.85 13.85 -12.03
CA SER A 716 -2.63 13.20 -12.48
C SER A 716 -2.82 12.55 -13.84
N ALA A 717 -1.76 12.51 -14.64
CA ALA A 717 -1.71 11.76 -15.87
C ALA A 717 -0.47 10.85 -15.88
N GLY A 718 -0.61 9.64 -16.42
CA GLY A 718 0.43 8.65 -16.55
C GLY A 718 0.47 8.06 -17.96
N LEU A 719 1.66 7.78 -18.46
CA LEU A 719 1.92 7.09 -19.72
C LEU A 719 2.92 5.96 -19.48
N ALA A 720 2.69 4.81 -20.08
CA ALA A 720 3.68 3.73 -20.14
C ALA A 720 3.73 3.09 -21.52
N TRP A 721 4.93 2.67 -21.91
CA TRP A 721 5.21 2.00 -23.16
C TRP A 721 6.01 0.71 -22.90
N ASN A 722 5.39 -0.42 -23.18
CA ASN A 722 6.01 -1.74 -23.19
C ASN A 722 6.67 -1.98 -24.55
N ILE A 723 7.92 -1.53 -24.69
CA ILE A 723 8.71 -1.62 -25.92
C ILE A 723 8.92 -3.09 -26.34
N HIS A 724 9.08 -3.98 -25.36
CA HIS A 724 9.25 -5.42 -25.58
C HIS A 724 8.06 -6.10 -26.29
N ASN A 725 6.89 -5.47 -26.31
CA ASN A 725 5.70 -5.99 -27.01
C ASN A 725 5.58 -5.47 -28.45
N GLU A 726 6.55 -4.69 -28.95
CA GLU A 726 6.52 -4.15 -30.30
C GLU A 726 6.93 -5.19 -31.35
N HIS A 727 6.33 -5.12 -32.54
CA HIS A 727 6.65 -6.06 -33.63
C HIS A 727 8.11 -5.99 -34.07
N PHE A 728 8.75 -4.82 -33.93
CA PHE A 728 10.17 -4.63 -34.26
C PHE A 728 11.12 -5.24 -33.22
N TRP A 729 10.62 -5.64 -32.04
CA TRP A 729 11.44 -6.20 -30.96
C TRP A 729 11.97 -7.60 -31.29
N GLY A 730 11.25 -8.35 -32.14
CA GLY A 730 11.67 -9.70 -32.58
C GLY A 730 11.48 -10.80 -31.52
N GLU A 731 12.07 -11.98 -31.76
CA GLU A 731 12.07 -13.09 -30.78
C GLU A 731 12.94 -12.75 -29.55
N GLN A 732 12.52 -13.26 -28.38
CA GLN A 732 13.08 -12.89 -27.08
C GLN A 732 14.59 -13.19 -26.98
N GLY A 733 15.39 -12.13 -26.95
CA GLY A 733 16.84 -12.18 -26.73
C GLY A 733 17.20 -12.12 -25.24
N LEU A 734 18.40 -11.56 -24.95
CA LEU A 734 18.89 -11.41 -23.58
C LEU A 734 18.02 -10.45 -22.74
N LEU A 735 17.34 -9.48 -23.37
CA LEU A 735 16.44 -8.51 -22.73
C LEU A 735 14.99 -8.93 -22.99
N THR A 736 14.33 -9.46 -21.96
CA THR A 736 12.99 -10.06 -22.03
C THR A 736 11.88 -9.04 -21.73
N GLN A 737 12.16 -8.01 -20.92
CA GLN A 737 11.21 -6.93 -20.65
C GLN A 737 11.90 -5.57 -20.77
N ALA A 738 11.24 -4.65 -21.47
CA ALA A 738 11.66 -3.25 -21.55
C ALA A 738 10.42 -2.36 -21.50
N LYS A 739 10.33 -1.55 -20.44
CA LYS A 739 9.21 -0.64 -20.20
C LYS A 739 9.73 0.74 -19.83
N ILE A 740 9.14 1.77 -20.44
CA ILE A 740 9.35 3.17 -20.05
C ILE A 740 8.03 3.71 -19.55
N ARG A 741 8.05 4.46 -18.46
CA ARG A 741 6.87 5.10 -17.87
C ARG A 741 7.17 6.53 -17.44
N SER A 742 6.17 7.39 -17.54
CA SER A 742 6.24 8.76 -17.05
C SER A 742 4.90 9.16 -16.45
N SER A 743 4.95 9.90 -15.36
CA SER A 743 3.76 10.40 -14.68
C SER A 743 3.97 11.83 -14.22
N LEU A 744 2.87 12.58 -14.17
CA LEU A 744 2.87 13.92 -13.60
C LEU A 744 1.51 14.28 -13.02
N GLY A 745 1.48 15.12 -11.99
CA GLY A 745 0.22 15.51 -11.37
C GLY A 745 0.36 16.42 -10.17
N TYR A 746 -0.78 16.95 -9.74
CA TYR A 746 -0.92 17.69 -8.50
C TYR A 746 -1.58 16.81 -7.43
N THR A 747 -0.92 16.76 -6.28
CA THR A 747 -1.44 16.19 -5.04
C THR A 747 -1.55 17.29 -3.99
N GLY A 748 -2.28 17.03 -2.91
CA GLY A 748 -2.42 17.97 -1.81
C GLY A 748 -1.90 17.43 -0.49
N ASN A 749 -1.68 18.36 0.43
CA ASN A 749 -1.40 18.07 1.83
C ASN A 749 -2.24 19.00 2.72
N VAL A 750 -2.82 18.47 3.80
CA VAL A 750 -3.62 19.26 4.77
C VAL A 750 -3.27 18.85 6.18
N GLU A 751 -2.42 19.63 6.81
CA GLU A 751 -2.13 19.47 8.22
C GLU A 751 -2.05 20.84 8.90
N PHE A 752 -3.20 21.32 9.37
CA PHE A 752 -3.30 22.53 10.19
C PHE A 752 -4.59 22.49 11.01
N SER A 753 -4.71 23.38 11.99
CA SER A 753 -5.87 23.46 12.89
C SER A 753 -6.96 24.37 12.34
N PRO A 754 -8.26 24.05 12.52
CA PRO A 754 -9.37 24.86 11.98
C PRO A 754 -9.34 26.35 12.35
N TYR A 755 -8.82 26.69 13.54
CA TYR A 755 -8.75 28.08 14.02
C TYR A 755 -7.80 28.97 13.23
N GLN A 756 -6.92 28.39 12.41
CA GLN A 756 -6.01 29.17 11.55
C GLN A 756 -6.73 29.72 10.32
N SER A 757 -7.78 29.04 9.84
CA SER A 757 -8.57 29.51 8.68
C SER A 757 -9.82 30.28 9.07
N GLN A 758 -10.30 30.14 10.30
CA GLN A 758 -11.51 30.78 10.81
C GLN A 758 -11.23 31.46 12.15
N THR A 759 -11.64 32.71 12.31
CA THR A 759 -11.51 33.43 13.58
C THR A 759 -12.38 32.73 14.64
N MET A 760 -11.73 31.99 15.54
CA MET A 760 -12.38 31.31 16.66
C MET A 760 -12.20 32.10 17.94
N TYR A 761 -13.19 32.04 18.83
CA TYR A 761 -13.08 32.57 20.18
C TYR A 761 -12.78 31.44 21.18
N ILE A 762 -11.91 31.72 22.15
CA ILE A 762 -11.78 30.91 23.36
C ILE A 762 -12.51 31.62 24.48
N TYR A 763 -13.47 30.95 25.09
CA TYR A 763 -14.04 31.42 26.35
C TYR A 763 -13.00 31.28 27.45
N ASN A 764 -12.49 32.40 27.91
CA ASN A 764 -11.42 32.46 28.89
C ASN A 764 -11.99 32.28 30.30
N LYS A 765 -11.82 31.07 30.81
CA LYS A 765 -12.23 30.62 32.15
C LYS A 765 -11.58 31.38 33.31
N ASP A 766 -10.57 32.21 33.05
CA ASP A 766 -9.91 33.06 34.04
C ASP A 766 -10.40 34.52 33.96
N ASN A 767 -11.14 34.86 32.89
CA ASN A 767 -11.79 36.15 32.68
C ASN A 767 -13.29 36.08 32.99
N ILE A 768 -13.63 35.72 34.23
CA ILE A 768 -15.02 35.64 34.69
C ILE A 768 -15.44 37.02 35.22
N TYR A 769 -16.48 37.59 34.62
CA TYR A 769 -17.05 38.88 35.02
C TYR A 769 -18.50 38.71 35.47
N MET A 770 -19.11 39.78 36.00
CA MET A 770 -20.45 39.77 36.61
C MET A 770 -21.58 39.18 35.73
N HIS A 771 -21.41 39.10 34.40
CA HIS A 771 -22.41 38.57 33.47
C HIS A 771 -21.98 37.30 32.71
N GLY A 772 -20.85 36.67 33.06
CA GLY A 772 -20.43 35.41 32.44
C GLY A 772 -18.93 35.26 32.23
N VAL A 773 -18.57 34.31 31.36
CA VAL A 773 -17.18 34.03 30.97
C VAL A 773 -16.82 34.91 29.77
N GLY A 774 -15.73 35.66 29.86
CA GLY A 774 -15.19 36.46 28.75
C GLY A 774 -14.72 35.59 27.59
N ALA A 775 -14.66 36.18 26.39
CA ALA A 775 -14.19 35.51 25.19
C ALA A 775 -13.00 36.26 24.60
N ASP A 776 -11.89 35.56 24.40
CA ASP A 776 -10.70 36.06 23.72
C ASP A 776 -10.65 35.51 22.29
N ILE A 777 -10.11 36.28 21.36
CA ILE A 777 -9.86 35.78 20.00
C ILE A 777 -8.68 34.81 20.05
N LYS A 778 -8.89 33.56 19.64
CA LYS A 778 -7.87 32.49 19.68
C LYS A 778 -6.70 32.76 18.75
N ALA A 779 -7.01 33.23 17.55
CA ALA A 779 -6.06 33.58 16.50
C ALA A 779 -6.77 34.45 15.46
N LEU A 780 -5.98 35.21 14.69
CA LEU A 780 -6.47 35.86 13.48
C LEU A 780 -6.70 34.80 12.41
N GLY A 781 -7.97 34.51 12.13
CA GLY A 781 -8.33 33.57 11.07
C GLY A 781 -8.04 34.14 9.68
N ASN A 782 -7.49 33.31 8.80
CA ASN A 782 -7.24 33.66 7.41
C ASN A 782 -8.23 32.93 6.50
N ASP A 783 -9.31 33.62 6.12
CA ASP A 783 -10.35 33.07 5.23
C ASP A 783 -9.84 32.71 3.81
N ASN A 784 -8.63 33.18 3.44
CA ASN A 784 -7.99 32.93 2.15
C ASN A 784 -6.95 31.79 2.23
N LEU A 785 -6.86 31.04 3.33
CA LEU A 785 -5.99 29.87 3.40
C LEU A 785 -6.38 28.85 2.34
N LYS A 786 -5.37 28.42 1.59
CA LYS A 786 -5.48 27.46 0.50
C LYS A 786 -4.77 26.16 0.86
N TRP A 787 -5.10 25.15 0.09
CA TRP A 787 -4.49 23.83 0.18
C TRP A 787 -3.03 23.91 -0.28
N GLN A 788 -2.13 23.31 0.46
CA GLN A 788 -0.76 23.08 0.01
C GLN A 788 -0.80 22.13 -1.20
N ARG A 789 -0.13 22.50 -2.29
CA ARG A 789 -0.14 21.73 -3.54
C ARG A 789 1.27 21.28 -3.89
N LYS A 790 1.41 19.99 -4.16
CA LYS A 790 2.66 19.38 -4.60
C LYS A 790 2.51 18.90 -6.04
N PHE A 791 3.28 19.50 -6.94
CA PHE A 791 3.41 19.04 -8.32
C PHE A 791 4.54 18.01 -8.39
N SER A 792 4.24 16.79 -8.82
CA SER A 792 5.23 15.73 -8.98
C SER A 792 5.36 15.35 -10.44
N PHE A 793 6.60 15.14 -10.89
CA PHE A 793 6.97 14.56 -12.17
C PHE A 793 7.87 13.35 -11.93
N ASN A 794 7.58 12.23 -12.59
CA ASN A 794 8.34 10.98 -12.52
C ASN A 794 8.65 10.45 -13.92
N LEU A 795 9.86 9.91 -14.08
CA LEU A 795 10.28 9.17 -15.26
C LEU A 795 10.96 7.87 -14.79
N GLY A 796 10.46 6.74 -15.25
CA GLY A 796 10.94 5.42 -14.83
C GLY A 796 11.23 4.51 -16.02
N VAL A 797 12.21 3.63 -15.84
CA VAL A 797 12.57 2.56 -16.79
C VAL A 797 12.67 1.25 -16.02
N ASP A 798 12.00 0.23 -16.53
CA ASP A 798 12.04 -1.13 -16.00
C ASP A 798 12.58 -2.08 -17.08
N LEU A 799 13.67 -2.80 -16.76
CA LEU A 799 14.34 -3.73 -17.65
C LEU A 799 14.48 -5.09 -16.97
N ASP A 800 14.11 -6.16 -17.67
CA ASP A 800 14.36 -7.54 -17.23
C ASP A 800 15.14 -8.29 -18.29
N PHE A 801 16.19 -8.98 -17.85
CA PHE A 801 17.07 -9.77 -18.68
C PHE A 801 17.01 -11.25 -18.29
N CYS A 802 17.10 -12.12 -19.29
CA CYS A 802 17.11 -13.58 -19.15
C CYS A 802 15.95 -14.10 -18.29
N GLU A 803 14.72 -13.66 -18.59
CA GLU A 803 13.48 -14.09 -17.90
C GLU A 803 13.53 -13.78 -16.39
N GLY A 804 13.91 -12.55 -16.03
CA GLY A 804 13.94 -12.08 -14.64
C GLY A 804 15.13 -12.57 -13.83
N ARG A 805 16.19 -13.09 -14.47
CA ARG A 805 17.45 -13.37 -13.77
C ARG A 805 18.19 -12.11 -13.37
N PHE A 806 18.06 -11.04 -14.14
CA PHE A 806 18.57 -9.72 -13.78
C PHE A 806 17.49 -8.69 -14.11
N SER A 807 16.99 -8.04 -13.06
CA SER A 807 15.93 -7.04 -13.11
C SER A 807 16.50 -5.71 -12.64
N MET A 808 16.24 -4.64 -13.38
CA MET A 808 16.65 -3.28 -13.04
C MET A 808 15.47 -2.33 -13.19
N SER A 809 15.20 -1.56 -12.14
CA SER A 809 14.29 -0.43 -12.17
C SER A 809 15.03 0.84 -11.79
N ALA A 810 14.96 1.87 -12.63
CA ALA A 810 15.57 3.16 -12.37
C ALA A 810 14.50 4.26 -12.51
N GLU A 811 14.47 5.20 -11.58
CA GLU A 811 13.52 6.32 -11.58
C GLU A 811 14.22 7.65 -11.34
N LEU A 812 13.71 8.70 -12.00
CA LEU A 812 14.05 10.10 -11.78
C LEU A 812 12.78 10.84 -11.38
N PHE A 813 12.87 11.67 -10.34
CA PHE A 813 11.73 12.43 -9.87
C PHE A 813 12.07 13.89 -9.58
N ARG A 814 11.06 14.74 -9.73
CA ARG A 814 11.09 16.14 -9.30
C ARG A 814 9.73 16.51 -8.73
N GLU A 815 9.75 17.08 -7.54
CA GLU A 815 8.56 17.41 -6.78
C GLU A 815 8.66 18.85 -6.30
N LYS A 816 7.69 19.69 -6.65
CA LYS A 816 7.64 21.08 -6.24
C LYS A 816 6.40 21.34 -5.39
N THR A 817 6.62 21.67 -4.13
CA THR A 817 5.56 22.04 -3.19
C THR A 817 5.41 23.55 -3.16
N LYS A 818 4.19 24.02 -3.42
CA LYS A 818 3.80 25.43 -3.32
C LYS A 818 2.73 25.61 -2.24
N ASP A 819 2.56 26.86 -1.84
CA ASP A 819 1.55 27.27 -0.87
C ASP A 819 1.75 26.57 0.49
N LEU A 820 3.01 26.37 0.91
CA LEU A 820 3.32 25.87 2.25
C LEU A 820 2.77 26.85 3.29
N LEU A 821 2.05 26.30 4.26
CA LEU A 821 1.52 27.05 5.39
C LEU A 821 2.67 27.39 6.33
N LEU A 822 2.94 28.68 6.48
CA LEU A 822 3.94 29.20 7.38
C LEU A 822 3.33 30.33 8.20
N ASP A 823 3.77 30.46 9.44
CA ASP A 823 3.48 31.66 10.20
C ASP A 823 4.22 32.86 9.58
N MET A 824 3.56 34.00 9.59
CA MET A 824 4.07 35.32 9.28
C MET A 824 4.08 36.13 10.58
N SER A 825 5.21 36.76 10.91
CA SER A 825 5.24 37.67 12.06
C SER A 825 4.56 38.98 11.67
N ILE A 826 3.67 39.46 12.52
CA ILE A 826 2.96 40.72 12.33
C ILE A 826 3.29 41.70 13.46
N PRO A 827 3.14 43.02 13.27
CA PRO A 827 3.38 44.00 14.32
C PRO A 827 2.54 43.71 15.58
N PRO A 828 3.14 43.63 16.78
CA PRO A 828 2.41 43.35 18.02
C PRO A 828 1.26 44.33 18.32
N SER A 829 1.27 45.52 17.72
CA SER A 829 0.18 46.51 17.81
C SER A 829 -1.17 45.99 17.28
N LEU A 830 -1.16 44.92 16.49
CA LEU A 830 -2.38 44.26 16.00
C LEU A 830 -2.98 43.27 17.02
N GLY A 831 -2.36 43.10 18.19
CA GLY A 831 -2.82 42.22 19.27
C GLY A 831 -2.42 40.75 19.11
N PHE A 832 -1.68 40.39 18.06
CA PHE A 832 -1.14 39.05 17.83
C PHE A 832 0.31 39.15 17.36
N ALA A 833 1.11 38.11 17.63
CA ALA A 833 2.51 38.04 17.23
C ALA A 833 2.73 37.38 15.85
N THR A 834 1.83 36.48 15.47
CA THR A 834 1.91 35.68 14.24
C THR A 834 0.55 35.54 13.55
N TYR A 835 0.59 35.27 12.25
CA TYR A 835 -0.55 35.01 11.37
C TYR A 835 -0.18 33.96 10.34
N THR A 836 -0.96 32.90 10.18
CA THR A 836 -0.63 31.81 9.24
C THR A 836 -1.04 32.16 7.80
N GLU A 837 -0.14 31.95 6.84
CA GLU A 837 -0.38 32.19 5.41
C GLU A 837 0.36 31.17 4.50
N ASN A 838 -0.13 30.99 3.27
CA ASN A 838 0.48 30.15 2.23
C ASN A 838 1.63 30.87 1.51
N ILE A 839 2.83 30.89 2.08
CA ILE A 839 3.95 31.71 1.56
C ILE A 839 5.25 30.94 1.30
N GLY A 840 5.37 29.69 1.74
CA GLY A 840 6.57 28.89 1.50
C GLY A 840 6.52 28.07 0.20
N GLU A 841 7.68 27.86 -0.40
CA GLU A 841 7.87 26.92 -1.52
C GLU A 841 9.11 26.05 -1.30
N MET A 842 9.03 24.76 -1.65
CA MET A 842 10.19 23.88 -1.67
C MET A 842 10.21 22.94 -2.89
N GLU A 843 11.37 22.39 -3.16
CA GLU A 843 11.60 21.43 -4.23
C GLU A 843 12.42 20.24 -3.73
N ASN A 844 11.96 19.02 -4.05
CA ASN A 844 12.72 17.79 -3.92
C ASN A 844 13.02 17.23 -5.30
N GLN A 845 14.25 16.80 -5.53
CA GLN A 845 14.63 16.13 -6.77
C GLN A 845 15.62 15.02 -6.47
N GLY A 846 15.56 13.95 -7.25
CA GLY A 846 16.34 12.77 -6.93
C GLY A 846 16.21 11.65 -7.93
N TRP A 847 16.82 10.54 -7.57
CA TRP A 847 16.85 9.32 -8.36
C TRP A 847 16.81 8.09 -7.46
N GLU A 848 16.29 7.00 -8.00
CA GLU A 848 16.15 5.71 -7.33
C GLU A 848 16.62 4.61 -8.29
N LEU A 849 17.34 3.62 -7.77
CA LEU A 849 17.83 2.47 -8.52
C LEU A 849 17.58 1.19 -7.70
N SER A 850 16.94 0.21 -8.32
CA SER A 850 16.75 -1.13 -7.78
C SER A 850 17.30 -2.14 -8.77
N LEU A 851 18.16 -3.03 -8.28
CA LEU A 851 18.78 -4.12 -9.02
C LEU A 851 18.48 -5.42 -8.29
N ARG A 852 17.84 -6.38 -8.95
CA ARG A 852 17.61 -7.72 -8.40
C ARG A 852 18.22 -8.75 -9.35
N THR A 853 18.96 -9.69 -8.80
CA THR A 853 19.56 -10.78 -9.57
C THR A 853 19.33 -12.13 -8.91
N GLN A 854 19.01 -13.14 -9.72
CA GLN A 854 19.00 -14.55 -9.33
C GLN A 854 20.28 -15.19 -9.82
N ILE A 855 21.35 -15.05 -9.05
CA ILE A 855 22.70 -15.49 -9.42
C ILE A 855 22.73 -17.01 -9.66
N LEU A 856 21.98 -17.76 -8.84
CA LEU A 856 21.86 -19.20 -8.99
C LEU A 856 20.39 -19.62 -8.94
N ARG A 857 19.94 -20.31 -9.98
CA ARG A 857 18.61 -20.90 -10.10
C ARG A 857 18.75 -22.32 -10.59
N ASN A 858 18.74 -23.28 -9.67
CA ASN A 858 18.81 -24.71 -10.00
C ASN A 858 17.55 -25.43 -9.51
N ALA A 859 16.52 -25.42 -10.35
CA ALA A 859 15.24 -26.07 -10.07
C ALA A 859 15.35 -27.59 -9.85
N LYS A 860 16.39 -28.25 -10.39
CA LYS A 860 16.60 -29.70 -10.17
C LYS A 860 17.11 -30.02 -8.76
N ARG A 861 17.71 -29.05 -8.08
CA ARG A 861 18.30 -29.20 -6.74
C ARG A 861 17.59 -28.34 -5.69
N ASP A 862 16.50 -27.67 -6.08
CA ASP A 862 15.80 -26.65 -5.28
C ASP A 862 16.72 -25.61 -4.64
N LEU A 863 17.81 -25.26 -5.33
CA LEU A 863 18.79 -24.29 -4.86
C LEU A 863 18.60 -22.97 -5.60
N TYR A 864 18.28 -21.92 -4.84
CA TYR A 864 18.04 -20.57 -5.35
C TYR A 864 18.88 -19.58 -4.53
N TRP A 865 19.63 -18.72 -5.21
CA TRP A 865 20.36 -17.63 -4.60
C TRP A 865 20.06 -16.33 -5.34
N SER A 866 19.61 -15.34 -4.59
CA SER A 866 19.25 -14.01 -5.10
C SER A 866 19.98 -12.92 -4.32
N LEU A 867 20.36 -11.86 -5.01
CA LEU A 867 20.93 -10.64 -4.45
C LEU A 867 20.06 -9.47 -4.90
N SER A 868 19.73 -8.54 -4.00
CA SER A 868 18.94 -7.36 -4.32
C SER A 868 19.65 -6.12 -3.79
N PHE A 869 20.03 -5.21 -4.69
CA PHE A 869 20.63 -3.94 -4.33
C PHE A 869 19.63 -2.81 -4.59
N GLY A 870 19.39 -1.97 -3.59
CA GLY A 870 18.59 -0.77 -3.73
C GLY A 870 19.39 0.45 -3.31
N THR A 871 19.29 1.55 -4.06
CA THR A 871 19.82 2.85 -3.62
C THR A 871 18.97 4.02 -4.09
N SER A 872 18.99 5.12 -3.34
CA SER A 872 18.26 6.34 -3.65
C SER A 872 19.01 7.59 -3.21
N ASN A 873 18.68 8.72 -3.83
CA ASN A 873 19.07 10.05 -3.42
C ASN A 873 17.86 10.99 -3.53
N SER A 874 17.67 11.87 -2.54
CA SER A 874 16.74 12.99 -2.61
C SER A 874 17.41 14.25 -2.08
N LYS A 875 17.45 15.28 -2.91
CA LYS A 875 17.95 16.62 -2.53
C LYS A 875 16.78 17.56 -2.35
N ASN A 876 16.67 18.10 -1.13
CA ASN A 876 15.70 19.13 -0.78
C ASN A 876 16.29 20.53 -0.96
N LYS A 877 15.48 21.46 -1.48
CA LYS A 877 15.83 22.86 -1.66
C LYS A 877 14.66 23.77 -1.29
N ILE A 878 14.91 24.75 -0.43
CA ILE A 878 13.99 25.83 -0.12
C ILE A 878 14.03 26.83 -1.28
N THR A 879 12.89 27.10 -1.91
CA THR A 879 12.82 28.08 -2.99
C THR A 879 12.21 29.41 -2.55
N LYS A 880 11.46 29.42 -1.44
CA LYS A 880 10.88 30.65 -0.88
C LYS A 880 10.60 30.49 0.63
N ILE A 881 10.94 31.51 1.43
CA ILE A 881 10.65 31.55 2.87
C ILE A 881 9.71 32.70 3.26
N SER A 882 9.14 32.63 4.47
CA SER A 882 8.40 33.74 5.08
C SER A 882 9.29 34.69 5.88
N ASN A 883 8.81 35.91 6.12
CA ASN A 883 9.45 36.84 7.06
C ASN A 883 9.52 36.27 8.49
N ALA A 884 8.61 35.38 8.90
CA ALA A 884 8.71 34.75 10.23
C ALA A 884 9.82 33.71 10.29
N LEU A 885 10.06 32.96 9.21
CA LEU A 885 11.24 32.09 9.13
C LEU A 885 12.52 32.91 9.16
N GLY A 886 12.54 34.08 8.50
CA GLY A 886 13.63 35.05 8.63
C GLY A 886 13.86 35.50 10.07
N LYS A 887 12.80 35.91 10.79
CA LYS A 887 12.87 36.28 12.21
C LYS A 887 13.30 35.10 13.09
N LYS A 888 12.81 33.89 12.82
CA LYS A 888 13.22 32.67 13.51
C LYS A 888 14.70 32.37 13.28
N ASN A 889 15.23 32.62 12.09
CA ASN A 889 16.66 32.52 11.84
C ASN A 889 17.45 33.56 12.67
N GLU A 890 16.94 34.77 12.84
CA GLU A 890 17.56 35.79 13.71
C GLU A 890 17.55 35.35 15.18
N GLU A 891 16.42 34.84 15.68
CA GLU A 891 16.28 34.28 17.04
C GLU A 891 17.23 33.10 17.24
N ASN A 892 17.20 32.11 16.35
CA ASN A 892 18.10 30.96 16.34
C ASN A 892 19.58 31.40 16.29
N ASN A 893 19.89 32.46 15.54
CA ASN A 893 21.26 32.96 15.46
C ASN A 893 21.76 33.59 16.76
N GLN A 894 20.87 34.12 17.59
CA GLN A 894 21.19 34.69 18.91
C GLN A 894 21.29 33.61 20.00
N GLU A 895 20.69 32.45 19.81
CA GLU A 895 20.82 31.33 20.74
C GLU A 895 22.15 30.59 20.56
N GLU A 896 23.02 30.69 21.56
CA GLU A 896 24.22 29.83 21.67
C GLU A 896 23.81 28.44 22.17
N THR A 897 23.61 27.52 21.24
CA THR A 897 23.30 26.13 21.53
C THR A 897 24.50 25.22 21.24
N LYS A 898 24.64 24.14 22.01
CA LYS A 898 25.68 23.11 21.78
C LYS A 898 25.54 22.35 20.45
N LYS A 899 24.36 22.41 19.83
CA LYS A 899 24.03 21.81 18.53
C LYS A 899 23.68 22.93 17.56
N PRO A 900 24.13 22.89 16.30
CA PRO A 900 23.70 23.85 15.29
C PRO A 900 22.17 23.89 15.20
N VAL A 901 21.59 25.07 15.40
CA VAL A 901 20.16 25.29 15.22
C VAL A 901 19.82 25.38 13.74
N PRO A 902 18.62 24.93 13.31
CA PRO A 902 18.19 25.03 11.92
C PRO A 902 18.14 26.49 11.45
N LEU A 903 18.74 26.78 10.31
CA LEU A 903 18.66 28.09 9.63
C LEU A 903 18.10 27.89 8.22
N TYR A 904 16.96 28.50 7.94
CA TYR A 904 16.22 28.29 6.70
C TYR A 904 16.48 29.43 5.72
N GLU A 905 17.30 29.20 4.71
CA GLU A 905 17.61 30.20 3.68
C GLU A 905 17.21 29.72 2.28
N GLU A 906 16.82 30.65 1.42
CA GLU A 906 16.47 30.36 0.04
C GLU A 906 17.70 29.87 -0.73
N GLY A 907 17.53 28.80 -1.49
CA GLY A 907 18.62 28.17 -2.24
C GLY A 907 19.26 26.97 -1.55
N GLU A 908 19.02 26.80 -0.25
CA GLU A 908 19.63 25.76 0.58
C GLU A 908 18.65 24.65 0.98
N SER A 909 19.16 23.58 1.59
CA SER A 909 18.34 22.49 2.12
C SER A 909 17.70 22.89 3.46
N THR A 910 16.49 22.40 3.73
CA THR A 910 15.88 22.48 5.08
C THR A 910 16.69 21.77 6.17
N GLU A 911 17.66 20.95 5.76
CA GLU A 911 18.50 20.10 6.59
C GLU A 911 19.98 20.52 6.55
N ALA A 912 20.26 21.72 6.02
CA ALA A 912 21.59 22.30 6.01
C ALA A 912 22.10 22.57 7.44
N LEU A 913 23.29 22.09 7.75
CA LEU A 913 24.02 22.39 8.97
C LEU A 913 24.90 23.61 8.72
N LYS A 914 24.72 24.64 9.54
CA LYS A 914 25.54 25.85 9.49
C LYS A 914 26.35 26.04 10.76
N ALA A 915 27.64 26.26 10.60
CA ALA A 915 28.55 26.53 11.70
C ALA A 915 29.61 27.55 11.27
N VAL A 916 30.23 28.20 12.25
CA VAL A 916 31.43 29.02 12.01
C VAL A 916 32.61 28.07 11.87
N PRO A 917 33.39 28.11 10.77
CA PRO A 917 34.52 27.21 10.60
C PRO A 917 35.60 27.48 11.65
N SER A 918 35.99 26.43 12.38
CA SER A 918 37.13 26.45 13.29
C SER A 918 38.37 25.90 12.59
N LEU A 919 39.51 26.56 12.79
CA LEU A 919 40.83 26.15 12.33
C LEU A 919 41.62 25.43 13.44
N GLY A 920 40.98 25.18 14.59
CA GLY A 920 41.58 24.55 15.76
C GLY A 920 42.04 25.55 16.82
N ILE A 921 42.79 25.04 17.79
CA ILE A 921 43.32 25.83 18.91
C ILE A 921 44.71 26.35 18.54
N ASP A 922 44.91 27.65 18.68
CA ASP A 922 46.22 28.27 18.58
C ASP A 922 47.11 27.79 19.75
N PRO A 923 48.25 27.13 19.49
CA PRO A 923 49.11 26.58 20.54
C PRO A 923 49.77 27.65 21.41
N GLU A 924 49.94 28.89 20.93
CA GLU A 924 50.56 29.96 21.71
C GLU A 924 49.58 30.61 22.67
N THR A 925 48.33 30.82 22.23
CA THR A 925 47.32 31.54 23.03
C THR A 925 46.32 30.63 23.72
N GLY A 926 46.22 29.36 23.31
CA GLY A 926 45.22 28.40 23.79
C GLY A 926 43.79 28.74 23.37
N LYS A 927 43.60 29.72 22.47
CA LYS A 927 42.28 30.15 21.99
C LYS A 927 41.92 29.45 20.69
N GLU A 928 40.64 29.20 20.49
CA GLU A 928 40.12 28.71 19.21
C GLU A 928 40.20 29.80 18.14
N VAL A 929 40.66 29.43 16.94
CA VAL A 929 40.78 30.32 15.79
C VAL A 929 39.65 30.03 14.82
N PHE A 930 38.84 31.03 14.53
CA PHE A 930 37.72 30.97 13.58
C PHE A 930 38.07 31.65 12.26
N LEU A 931 37.52 31.12 11.17
CA LEU A 931 37.58 31.72 9.84
C LEU A 931 36.32 32.56 9.59
N LYS A 932 36.50 33.85 9.35
CA LYS A 932 35.41 34.75 8.93
C LYS A 932 34.99 34.48 7.49
N LYS A 933 33.78 34.93 7.12
CA LYS A 933 33.29 34.84 5.74
C LYS A 933 34.15 35.60 4.71
N ASP A 934 34.86 36.63 5.14
CA ASP A 934 35.79 37.40 4.30
C ASP A 934 37.17 36.73 4.14
N GLY A 935 37.38 35.57 4.77
CA GLY A 935 38.62 34.81 4.73
C GLY A 935 39.66 35.21 5.79
N THR A 936 39.36 36.17 6.67
CA THR A 936 40.26 36.58 7.76
C THR A 936 40.13 35.70 9.00
N TYR A 937 41.16 35.67 9.85
CA TYR A 937 41.19 34.91 11.09
C TYR A 937 40.77 35.77 12.30
N THR A 938 40.06 35.17 13.24
CA THR A 938 39.64 35.82 14.49
C THR A 938 39.57 34.80 15.63
N THR A 939 39.80 35.23 16.85
CA THR A 939 39.55 34.41 18.06
C THR A 939 38.19 34.68 18.69
N VAL A 940 37.43 35.61 18.10
CA VAL A 940 36.08 35.99 18.55
C VAL A 940 35.08 35.32 17.64
N TRP A 941 34.23 34.47 18.22
CA TRP A 941 33.12 33.82 17.50
C TRP A 941 32.04 34.84 17.15
N ASP A 942 31.54 34.80 15.91
CA ASP A 942 30.40 35.61 15.45
C ASP A 942 29.44 34.71 14.65
N TYR A 943 28.17 34.67 15.06
CA TYR A 943 27.14 33.90 14.37
C TYR A 943 26.95 34.30 12.90
N ARG A 944 27.33 35.54 12.52
CA ARG A 944 27.23 36.04 11.14
C ARG A 944 28.18 35.32 10.19
N ASP A 945 29.26 34.74 10.71
CA ASP A 945 30.26 34.00 9.96
C ASP A 945 29.87 32.54 9.68
N LYS A 946 28.68 32.09 10.09
CA LYS A 946 28.18 30.73 9.81
C LYS A 946 28.11 30.45 8.30
N VAL A 947 28.68 29.32 7.89
CA VAL A 947 28.61 28.79 6.52
C VAL A 947 28.00 27.39 6.54
N VAL A 948 27.47 26.94 5.41
CA VAL A 948 27.00 25.55 5.26
C VAL A 948 28.19 24.61 5.35
N CYS A 949 28.26 23.80 6.41
CA CYS A 949 29.33 22.84 6.65
C CYS A 949 28.92 21.39 6.36
N GLY A 950 27.62 21.13 6.18
CA GLY A 950 27.11 19.81 5.85
C GLY A 950 25.58 19.78 5.77
N SER A 951 25.03 18.57 5.65
CA SER A 951 23.59 18.30 5.68
C SER A 951 23.34 17.10 6.58
N THR A 952 22.20 17.05 7.26
CA THR A 952 21.78 15.82 7.95
C THR A 952 21.27 14.73 6.98
N VAL A 953 21.11 15.06 5.69
CA VAL A 953 20.79 14.10 4.63
C VAL A 953 22.09 13.61 3.99
N PRO A 954 22.35 12.28 3.96
CA PRO A 954 23.50 11.72 3.28
C PRO A 954 23.35 11.83 1.75
N ASP A 955 24.47 11.81 1.03
CA ASP A 955 24.48 11.94 -0.43
C ASP A 955 23.74 10.83 -1.18
N PHE A 956 23.70 9.62 -0.61
CA PHE A 956 22.88 8.50 -1.07
C PHE A 956 22.60 7.55 0.10
N ARG A 957 21.56 6.73 -0.04
CA ARG A 957 21.20 5.67 0.91
C ARG A 957 20.95 4.38 0.14
N GLY A 958 21.10 3.23 0.77
CA GLY A 958 20.86 1.96 0.11
C GLY A 958 20.94 0.74 1.01
N SER A 959 20.60 -0.39 0.43
CA SER A 959 20.56 -1.71 1.05
C SER A 959 21.00 -2.79 0.03
N VAL A 960 21.46 -3.93 0.56
CA VAL A 960 21.97 -5.10 -0.20
C VAL A 960 21.35 -6.37 0.36
#